data_AF-A0A7H8QKT6-F1
#
_entry.id   AF-A0A7H8QKT6-F1
#
_cell.length_a   1.000
_cell.length_b   1.000
_cell.length_c   1.000
_cell.angle_alpha   90.00
_cell.angle_beta   90.00
_cell.angle_gamma   90.00
#
_symmetry.space_group_name_H-M   'P 1'
#
loop_
_entity.id
_entity.type
_entity.pdbx_description
1 polymer ?
#
loop_
_entity_poly.entity_id
_entity_poly.type
_entity_poly.pdbx_seq_one_letter_code
_entity_poly.pdbx_strand_id
1 'polypeptide(L)'
;MLSLTYAAVLVSSFFAGQHWESARTGIDHAIQNTQQWLLHSGHHHRNHQQKHPDWLLETTTFTPNHFQTAPYVANGYFGQTLPSEGVGYWIERDANGEYVHNTWPLDQPRATFGTIAGLWNLQDRVKHVSCPENMLKGGESTITGIPDWTGLVVTTADGQSYLPGVDKSSVKAFYQSLSIRDGTVRTSVTWAPPALESSSIEYQLNFTVLAHRKRSNVGVVRLELTASESTSVTITDILDGAGSVRAHFGDKAFEDDENIIWTSVKPWGVEGSTAYVLSSVHFDGASNSYIRKDATDSPFVSRNLSTIAQSWNVTLQKGRTLVVSKYAGIASTDGYPQQSLYTARQAALGAKRITWSSLISEHVQEWEETWNAADIVVPGNKELQKSVRASLFHTLTNMPHKIEGPGLSDNSLMPSGLSSESYAGLVFWDAETWIYPSVLALHPQYAKAFNNYRTRLLPEALSNAQKYNISGALFPWTSGRYGNCTNTGRCESYQYHLNTDIALAHWQYYQSTKDASWLMDKGWPMIKSVADMFAAFVVPNKKTGEFDTILVGEPDEFAFFKNNGAFTNAGIKMLLGEYGPAAAKVLNKEVPQNWSEIAEKIRIPTNSKSKITLEFDDMPGDWKVKQASVALMNYPLEYRISEDWARNDLDYYSEMNTYHGPAMTWSIFSINEAQLQKSGCAAYTYLLRSSEPYLRDPFYQFSETALDKPERDGDSLAFPFGLYPAFPFLTGAGGFLQAFTHGLTGMRLRQDVFYLDPMLPPQIPDGLVIKGLKWQGASFDVSIQPENTTITRRKLGLPHDNVAVPVQVGDEHTDNRDKKNHMLKSGEDLVVSTRRPHLESSSAKRNKALCKKVTADDGSWSFGRYPLSAVDGSNATVWQPLNADTPASMTVDLGDTHDVSGFIINWGTSPAKTFTIYSDETKLYENKVKISAPYNPKTVHEVKIRQGNMTEMELPQTVEAQKIRLVIRGTQGEEQHLGATVAEFAIL
;
A
#
# COMPACT_ATOMS: atom_id res chain seq x y z
N MET A 1 -34.82 1.95 13.94
CA MET A 1 -34.58 1.79 15.40
C MET A 1 -35.36 2.78 16.26
N LEU A 2 -35.64 4.03 15.84
CA LEU A 2 -36.40 4.99 16.67
C LEU A 2 -37.87 4.61 16.98
N SER A 3 -38.59 3.89 16.11
CA SER A 3 -40.01 3.58 16.34
C SER A 3 -40.25 2.53 17.45
N LEU A 4 -39.30 1.62 17.65
CA LEU A 4 -39.36 0.58 18.70
C LEU A 4 -38.97 1.13 20.08
N THR A 5 -38.06 2.12 20.13
CA THR A 5 -37.69 2.79 21.38
C THR A 5 -38.81 3.74 21.87
N TYR A 6 -39.53 4.39 20.94
CA TYR A 6 -40.68 5.25 21.27
C TYR A 6 -41.85 4.47 21.90
N ALA A 7 -42.13 3.25 21.42
CA ALA A 7 -43.17 2.40 21.97
C ALA A 7 -42.81 1.85 23.37
N ALA A 8 -41.54 1.50 23.60
CA ALA A 8 -41.07 0.98 24.89
C ALA A 8 -41.08 2.03 26.02
N VAL A 9 -40.81 3.30 25.69
CA VAL A 9 -40.84 4.42 26.67
C VAL A 9 -42.28 4.82 27.01
N LEU A 10 -43.21 4.80 26.05
CA LEU A 10 -44.62 5.09 26.30
C LEU A 10 -45.31 4.02 27.17
N VAL A 11 -44.96 2.74 26.97
CA VAL A 11 -45.54 1.64 27.74
C VAL A 11 -44.95 1.57 29.16
N SER A 12 -43.66 1.82 29.34
CA SER A 12 -43.04 1.84 30.68
C SER A 12 -43.50 3.02 31.55
N SER A 13 -43.78 4.18 30.94
CA SER A 13 -44.26 5.38 31.64
C SER A 13 -45.74 5.28 32.07
N PHE A 14 -46.53 4.40 31.43
CA PHE A 14 -47.95 4.20 31.77
C PHE A 14 -48.15 3.29 33.00
N PHE A 15 -47.17 2.42 33.30
CA PHE A 15 -47.23 1.48 34.42
C PHE A 15 -46.52 1.96 35.70
N ALA A 16 -45.60 2.92 35.59
CA ALA A 16 -44.94 3.54 36.73
C ALA A 16 -45.51 4.95 36.89
N GLY A 17 -46.49 5.14 37.77
CA GLY A 17 -47.18 6.42 38.00
C GLY A 17 -46.27 7.55 38.50
N GLN A 18 -45.42 8.07 37.62
CA GLN A 18 -44.53 9.20 37.82
C GLN A 18 -45.03 10.41 37.03
N HIS A 19 -44.90 11.59 37.65
CA HIS A 19 -45.46 12.84 37.21
C HIS A 19 -45.08 13.23 35.77
N TRP A 20 -46.10 13.48 34.96
CA TRP A 20 -46.08 13.92 33.55
C TRP A 20 -45.12 15.09 33.24
N GLU A 21 -44.78 15.92 34.22
CA GLU A 21 -43.90 17.08 34.03
C GLU A 21 -42.40 16.73 33.86
N SER A 22 -41.91 15.60 34.41
CA SER A 22 -40.51 15.18 34.21
C SER A 22 -40.27 14.53 32.85
N ALA A 23 -41.27 13.78 32.33
CA ALA A 23 -41.24 13.21 30.99
C ALA A 23 -41.30 14.31 29.92
N ARG A 24 -42.09 15.37 30.16
CA ARG A 24 -42.21 16.51 29.24
C ARG A 24 -40.91 17.30 29.14
N THR A 25 -40.20 17.53 30.26
CA THR A 25 -38.90 18.22 30.23
C THR A 25 -37.81 17.40 29.54
N GLY A 26 -37.81 16.06 29.67
CA GLY A 26 -36.90 15.19 28.92
C GLY A 26 -37.18 15.15 27.41
N ILE A 27 -38.45 15.20 27.01
CA ILE A 27 -38.88 15.25 25.60
C ILE A 27 -38.61 16.62 24.99
N ASP A 28 -38.87 17.72 25.71
CA ASP A 28 -38.59 19.07 25.22
C ASP A 28 -37.08 19.33 25.08
N HIS A 29 -36.24 18.74 25.94
CA HIS A 29 -34.78 18.83 25.81
C HIS A 29 -34.24 17.98 24.65
N ALA A 30 -34.84 16.81 24.39
CA ALA A 30 -34.52 15.99 23.22
C ALA A 30 -34.96 16.66 21.91
N ILE A 31 -36.14 17.30 21.89
CA ILE A 31 -36.65 18.04 20.73
C ILE A 31 -35.84 19.31 20.51
N GLN A 32 -35.45 20.05 21.56
CA GLN A 32 -34.58 21.23 21.43
C GLN A 32 -33.16 20.87 20.95
N ASN A 33 -32.56 19.78 21.45
CA ASN A 33 -31.26 19.31 20.93
C ASN A 33 -31.36 18.82 19.48
N THR A 34 -32.47 18.19 19.11
CA THR A 34 -32.69 17.72 17.72
C THR A 34 -33.03 18.88 16.78
N GLN A 35 -33.77 19.90 17.24
CA GLN A 35 -34.05 21.12 16.49
C GLN A 35 -32.84 22.04 16.39
N GLN A 36 -31.98 22.14 17.43
CA GLN A 36 -30.70 22.84 17.33
C GLN A 36 -29.75 22.13 16.35
N TRP A 37 -29.73 20.80 16.33
CA TRP A 37 -28.97 20.03 15.34
C TRP A 37 -29.51 20.23 13.92
N LEU A 38 -30.84 20.18 13.73
CA LEU A 38 -31.50 20.38 12.42
C LEU A 38 -31.36 21.82 11.90
N LEU A 39 -31.48 22.84 12.77
CA LEU A 39 -31.35 24.25 12.39
C LEU A 39 -29.89 24.64 12.08
N HIS A 40 -28.90 23.97 12.69
CA HIS A 40 -27.48 24.17 12.32
C HIS A 40 -27.08 23.38 11.06
N SER A 41 -27.83 22.33 10.67
CA SER A 41 -27.56 21.54 9.45
C SER A 41 -28.16 22.11 8.16
N GLY A 42 -29.16 23.01 8.25
CA GLY A 42 -29.93 23.47 7.08
C GLY A 42 -29.28 24.56 6.20
N HIS A 43 -28.24 25.26 6.70
CA HIS A 43 -27.61 26.40 6.01
C HIS A 43 -26.07 26.35 5.94
N HIS A 44 -25.47 25.18 6.18
CA HIS A 44 -24.01 25.01 6.23
C HIS A 44 -23.41 24.03 5.22
N HIS A 45 -24.11 23.70 4.15
CA HIS A 45 -23.59 22.80 3.11
C HIS A 45 -22.44 23.36 2.24
N ARG A 46 -22.08 24.64 2.38
CA ARG A 46 -20.87 25.21 1.74
C ARG A 46 -19.65 25.38 2.65
N ASN A 47 -19.79 25.22 3.97
CA ASN A 47 -18.68 25.50 4.92
C ASN A 47 -18.19 24.29 5.72
N HIS A 48 -18.63 23.07 5.41
CA HIS A 48 -18.18 21.85 6.10
C HIS A 48 -17.04 21.09 5.39
N GLN A 49 -16.55 21.55 4.24
CA GLN A 49 -15.34 21.01 3.60
C GLN A 49 -14.03 21.37 4.36
N GLN A 50 -14.10 22.16 5.44
CA GLN A 50 -12.92 22.69 6.14
C GLN A 50 -12.68 22.13 7.56
N LYS A 51 -13.35 21.05 8.00
CA LYS A 51 -13.16 20.54 9.38
C LYS A 51 -12.15 19.40 9.55
N HIS A 52 -11.70 18.72 8.49
CA HIS A 52 -10.61 17.74 8.59
C HIS A 52 -9.76 17.68 7.31
N PRO A 53 -8.70 18.51 7.18
CA PRO A 53 -7.91 18.59 5.94
C PRO A 53 -7.14 17.30 5.60
N ASP A 54 -7.08 16.32 6.49
CA ASP A 54 -6.22 15.13 6.33
C ASP A 54 -6.96 13.88 5.83
N TRP A 55 -8.25 13.97 5.48
CA TRP A 55 -9.08 12.84 5.01
C TRP A 55 -9.58 12.98 3.57
N LEU A 56 -9.33 14.13 2.96
CA LEU A 56 -9.77 14.44 1.60
C LEU A 56 -8.53 14.72 0.76
N LEU A 57 -8.34 13.90 -0.27
CA LEU A 57 -7.28 14.06 -1.26
C LEU A 57 -7.91 14.71 -2.48
N GLU A 58 -7.38 15.82 -2.97
CA GLU A 58 -8.09 16.67 -3.93
C GLU A 58 -7.17 17.37 -4.92
N THR A 59 -7.74 17.74 -6.07
CA THR A 59 -7.09 18.54 -7.11
C THR A 59 -8.10 19.47 -7.77
N THR A 60 -7.65 20.68 -8.11
CA THR A 60 -8.39 21.62 -8.96
C THR A 60 -7.86 21.67 -10.40
N THR A 61 -6.83 20.86 -10.69
CA THR A 61 -6.18 20.84 -12.00
C THR A 61 -6.74 19.72 -12.85
N PHE A 62 -7.36 20.08 -13.98
CA PHE A 62 -7.84 19.10 -14.95
C PHE A 62 -6.66 18.60 -15.81
N THR A 63 -6.25 17.37 -15.54
CA THR A 63 -5.18 16.65 -16.26
C THR A 63 -5.76 15.39 -16.92
N PRO A 64 -6.55 15.55 -17.99
CA PRO A 64 -7.07 14.40 -18.71
C PRO A 64 -5.91 13.60 -19.31
N ASN A 65 -6.22 12.33 -19.63
CA ASN A 65 -5.29 11.44 -20.29
C ASN A 65 -3.98 11.17 -19.51
N HIS A 66 -4.08 10.91 -18.19
CA HIS A 66 -2.93 10.71 -17.31
C HIS A 66 -3.25 9.78 -16.12
N PHE A 67 -2.67 8.57 -16.09
CA PHE A 67 -3.05 7.54 -15.11
C PHE A 67 -2.73 7.91 -13.65
N GLN A 68 -1.67 8.68 -13.40
CA GLN A 68 -1.24 9.08 -12.05
C GLN A 68 -2.29 9.96 -11.35
N THR A 69 -3.13 10.63 -12.14
CA THR A 69 -4.20 11.51 -11.63
C THR A 69 -5.55 10.81 -11.56
N ALA A 70 -5.62 9.50 -11.83
CA ALA A 70 -6.86 8.74 -11.82
C ALA A 70 -7.16 8.21 -10.40
N PRO A 71 -8.26 8.62 -9.76
CA PRO A 71 -8.73 7.95 -8.56
C PRO A 71 -9.43 6.64 -8.93
N TYR A 72 -9.72 5.81 -7.94
CA TYR A 72 -10.53 4.60 -8.13
C TYR A 72 -11.45 4.35 -6.94
N VAL A 73 -12.47 3.53 -7.17
CA VAL A 73 -13.37 3.03 -6.12
C VAL A 73 -13.25 1.50 -6.05
N ALA A 74 -13.25 0.95 -4.84
CA ALA A 74 -13.29 -0.50 -4.63
C ALA A 74 -13.91 -0.81 -3.26
N ASN A 75 -14.42 -2.02 -3.07
CA ASN A 75 -14.99 -2.43 -1.77
C ASN A 75 -14.51 -3.80 -1.28
N GLY A 76 -13.52 -4.38 -1.96
CA GLY A 76 -12.99 -5.72 -1.68
C GLY A 76 -13.62 -6.85 -2.48
N TYR A 77 -14.78 -6.61 -3.11
CA TYR A 77 -15.39 -7.56 -4.03
C TYR A 77 -15.15 -7.15 -5.49
N PHE A 78 -15.33 -5.87 -5.80
CA PHE A 78 -15.03 -5.31 -7.12
C PHE A 78 -14.36 -3.93 -6.99
N GLY A 79 -13.77 -3.46 -8.09
CA GLY A 79 -13.19 -2.13 -8.18
C GLY A 79 -13.31 -1.53 -9.58
N GLN A 80 -13.06 -0.23 -9.71
CA GLN A 80 -13.06 0.52 -10.97
C GLN A 80 -12.22 1.80 -10.85
N THR A 81 -11.26 1.96 -11.76
CA THR A 81 -10.54 3.23 -11.96
C THR A 81 -11.41 4.23 -12.71
N LEU A 82 -11.33 5.50 -12.32
CA LEU A 82 -12.09 6.60 -12.90
C LEU A 82 -11.14 7.56 -13.64
N PRO A 83 -11.54 8.10 -14.80
CA PRO A 83 -10.76 9.11 -15.49
C PRO A 83 -10.88 10.47 -14.79
N SER A 84 -10.10 11.47 -15.22
CA SER A 84 -10.20 12.84 -14.70
C SER A 84 -11.60 13.42 -14.87
N GLU A 85 -12.31 13.04 -15.94
CA GLU A 85 -13.70 13.41 -16.23
C GLU A 85 -14.71 12.85 -15.21
N GLY A 86 -14.29 11.91 -14.36
CA GLY A 86 -15.04 11.38 -13.23
C GLY A 86 -15.80 10.09 -13.50
N VAL A 87 -16.16 9.79 -14.74
CA VAL A 87 -16.90 8.59 -15.14
C VAL A 87 -16.52 8.12 -16.55
N GLY A 88 -16.70 6.83 -16.81
CA GLY A 88 -16.59 6.21 -18.13
C GLY A 88 -15.22 5.59 -18.42
N TYR A 89 -15.15 4.91 -19.57
CA TYR A 89 -13.97 4.19 -20.01
C TYR A 89 -12.99 5.11 -20.77
N TRP A 90 -11.70 4.98 -20.48
CA TRP A 90 -10.61 5.72 -21.13
C TRP A 90 -9.37 4.83 -21.31
N ILE A 91 -8.62 5.07 -22.39
CA ILE A 91 -7.32 4.45 -22.67
C ILE A 91 -6.28 5.55 -22.85
N GLU A 92 -5.15 5.40 -22.17
CA GLU A 92 -4.06 6.36 -22.18
C GLU A 92 -3.26 6.36 -23.46
N ARG A 93 -2.94 7.57 -23.91
CA ARG A 93 -2.07 7.84 -25.05
C ARG A 93 -0.97 8.83 -24.70
N ASP A 94 0.19 8.69 -25.30
CA ASP A 94 1.26 9.67 -25.16
C ASP A 94 1.01 10.91 -26.06
N ALA A 95 1.97 11.85 -26.07
CA ALA A 95 1.90 13.06 -26.89
C ALA A 95 1.88 12.80 -28.41
N ASN A 96 2.31 11.62 -28.85
CA ASN A 96 2.29 11.18 -30.26
C ASN A 96 1.01 10.38 -30.59
N GLY A 97 0.16 10.12 -29.60
CA GLY A 97 -1.06 9.31 -29.74
C GLY A 97 -0.82 7.79 -29.61
N GLU A 98 0.39 7.37 -29.28
CA GLU A 98 0.73 5.96 -29.05
C GLU A 98 0.24 5.49 -27.69
N TYR A 99 -0.02 4.18 -27.54
CA TYR A 99 -0.48 3.63 -26.26
C TYR A 99 0.63 3.67 -25.21
N VAL A 100 0.30 4.17 -24.02
CA VAL A 100 1.13 3.96 -22.83
C VAL A 100 0.80 2.57 -22.29
N HIS A 101 1.81 1.72 -22.08
CA HIS A 101 1.59 0.33 -21.69
C HIS A 101 1.64 0.12 -20.17
N ASN A 102 0.86 -0.86 -19.70
CA ASN A 102 0.93 -1.39 -18.35
C ASN A 102 2.17 -2.29 -18.20
N THR A 103 2.47 -2.70 -16.97
CA THR A 103 3.63 -3.54 -16.66
C THR A 103 3.50 -4.97 -17.19
N TRP A 104 4.58 -5.73 -17.03
CA TRP A 104 4.65 -7.18 -17.24
C TRP A 104 3.47 -7.92 -16.59
N PRO A 105 3.01 -9.09 -17.08
CA PRO A 105 3.50 -9.85 -18.23
C PRO A 105 2.74 -9.56 -19.54
N LEU A 106 1.82 -8.60 -19.52
CA LEU A 106 0.87 -8.39 -20.62
C LEU A 106 1.25 -7.25 -21.56
N ASP A 107 1.90 -6.19 -21.04
CA ASP A 107 2.15 -4.91 -21.74
C ASP A 107 0.93 -4.39 -22.52
N GLN A 108 -0.26 -4.46 -21.93
CA GLN A 108 -1.49 -3.96 -22.55
C GLN A 108 -1.55 -2.43 -22.41
N PRO A 109 -2.26 -1.71 -23.30
CA PRO A 109 -2.51 -0.28 -23.10
C PRO A 109 -3.10 -0.01 -21.71
N ARG A 110 -2.60 1.03 -21.03
CA ARG A 110 -3.19 1.51 -19.78
C ARG A 110 -4.58 2.06 -20.07
N ALA A 111 -5.54 1.60 -19.31
CA ALA A 111 -6.92 2.04 -19.40
C ALA A 111 -7.54 2.11 -18.00
N THR A 112 -8.65 2.83 -17.89
CA THR A 112 -9.56 2.62 -16.76
C THR A 112 -9.94 1.15 -16.71
N PHE A 113 -9.68 0.51 -15.58
CA PHE A 113 -9.88 -0.91 -15.41
C PHE A 113 -10.75 -1.17 -14.19
N GLY A 114 -11.63 -2.17 -14.31
CA GLY A 114 -12.41 -2.71 -13.21
C GLY A 114 -12.52 -4.22 -13.32
N THR A 115 -12.58 -4.88 -12.18
CA THR A 115 -12.68 -6.35 -12.08
C THR A 115 -13.45 -6.76 -10.83
N ILE A 116 -13.68 -8.07 -10.70
CA ILE A 116 -14.18 -8.73 -9.51
C ILE A 116 -13.03 -9.57 -8.94
N ALA A 117 -12.81 -9.52 -7.63
CA ALA A 117 -11.84 -10.37 -6.95
C ALA A 117 -12.14 -11.85 -7.27
N GLY A 118 -11.14 -12.59 -7.76
CA GLY A 118 -11.34 -13.99 -8.16
C GLY A 118 -11.55 -14.23 -9.66
N LEU A 119 -11.89 -13.19 -10.42
CA LEU A 119 -12.30 -13.32 -11.83
C LEU A 119 -11.09 -13.33 -12.76
N TRP A 120 -10.39 -14.46 -12.82
CA TRP A 120 -9.29 -14.68 -13.77
C TRP A 120 -9.76 -15.45 -15.00
N ASN A 121 -9.14 -15.18 -16.15
CA ASN A 121 -9.20 -16.05 -17.32
C ASN A 121 -8.20 -17.21 -17.21
N LEU A 122 -8.16 -18.02 -18.26
CA LEU A 122 -7.10 -18.97 -18.58
C LEU A 122 -6.71 -18.79 -20.05
N GLN A 123 -5.45 -18.51 -20.32
CA GLN A 123 -4.93 -18.30 -21.67
C GLN A 123 -3.57 -18.99 -21.88
N ASP A 124 -3.34 -19.53 -23.07
CA ASP A 124 -2.13 -20.33 -23.33
C ASP A 124 -0.84 -19.50 -23.32
N ARG A 125 -0.93 -18.20 -23.61
CA ARG A 125 0.24 -17.32 -23.74
C ARG A 125 0.00 -15.95 -23.14
N VAL A 126 1.07 -15.39 -22.58
CA VAL A 126 1.23 -13.96 -22.28
C VAL A 126 2.32 -13.39 -23.19
N LYS A 127 2.52 -12.07 -23.19
CA LYS A 127 3.52 -11.43 -24.05
C LYS A 127 4.94 -11.84 -23.66
N HIS A 128 5.22 -11.89 -22.36
CA HIS A 128 6.53 -12.25 -21.83
C HIS A 128 6.60 -13.74 -21.48
N VAL A 129 7.44 -14.48 -22.22
CA VAL A 129 7.70 -15.89 -21.98
C VAL A 129 9.03 -16.03 -21.26
N SER A 130 8.98 -16.52 -20.03
CA SER A 130 10.16 -16.81 -19.22
C SER A 130 10.52 -18.32 -19.28
N CYS A 131 9.54 -19.22 -19.15
CA CYS A 131 9.73 -20.67 -19.07
C CYS A 131 8.82 -21.38 -20.10
N PRO A 132 9.27 -21.50 -21.37
CA PRO A 132 8.46 -22.04 -22.46
C PRO A 132 7.94 -23.46 -22.22
N GLU A 133 8.71 -24.28 -21.51
CA GLU A 133 8.36 -25.66 -21.17
C GLU A 133 7.14 -25.76 -20.23
N ASN A 134 6.94 -24.79 -19.34
CA ASN A 134 5.74 -24.74 -18.50
C ASN A 134 4.49 -24.33 -19.31
N MET A 135 4.65 -23.64 -20.44
CA MET A 135 3.52 -23.35 -21.34
C MET A 135 2.93 -24.62 -21.98
N LEU A 136 3.70 -25.71 -22.05
CA LEU A 136 3.21 -27.01 -22.54
C LEU A 136 2.41 -27.77 -21.48
N LYS A 137 2.51 -27.35 -20.20
CA LYS A 137 1.94 -28.06 -19.04
C LYS A 137 0.69 -27.37 -18.48
N GLY A 138 0.29 -26.21 -19.01
CA GLY A 138 -0.90 -25.48 -18.61
C GLY A 138 -0.90 -24.03 -19.14
N GLY A 139 -2.05 -23.35 -18.98
CA GLY A 139 -2.21 -21.93 -19.34
C GLY A 139 -1.95 -20.98 -18.17
N GLU A 140 -1.83 -19.70 -18.50
CA GLU A 140 -1.69 -18.58 -17.56
C GLU A 140 -3.05 -18.08 -17.10
N SER A 141 -3.19 -17.85 -15.79
CA SER A 141 -4.33 -17.12 -15.24
C SER A 141 -4.06 -15.63 -15.24
N THR A 142 -4.91 -14.83 -15.89
CA THR A 142 -4.75 -13.37 -15.89
C THR A 142 -6.08 -12.70 -15.58
N ILE A 143 -6.05 -11.63 -14.78
CA ILE A 143 -7.28 -11.03 -14.21
C ILE A 143 -8.18 -10.52 -15.33
N THR A 144 -9.46 -10.84 -15.31
CA THR A 144 -10.41 -10.45 -16.35
C THR A 144 -11.06 -9.12 -16.01
N GLY A 145 -11.20 -8.25 -17.01
CA GLY A 145 -11.96 -7.00 -16.86
C GLY A 145 -13.46 -7.23 -16.96
N ILE A 146 -14.23 -6.40 -16.27
CA ILE A 146 -15.69 -6.31 -16.45
C ILE A 146 -16.05 -5.05 -17.25
N PRO A 147 -17.27 -4.95 -17.83
CA PRO A 147 -17.73 -3.73 -18.44
C PRO A 147 -17.62 -2.53 -17.48
N ASP A 148 -17.14 -1.38 -17.97
CA ASP A 148 -17.14 -0.16 -17.16
C ASP A 148 -18.58 0.17 -16.78
N TRP A 149 -18.84 0.21 -15.48
CA TRP A 149 -20.18 0.43 -14.94
C TRP A 149 -20.42 1.90 -14.58
N THR A 150 -19.46 2.80 -14.81
CA THR A 150 -19.53 4.18 -14.31
C THR A 150 -20.09 5.15 -15.35
N GLY A 151 -20.02 4.80 -16.64
CA GLY A 151 -20.45 5.64 -17.75
C GLY A 151 -21.84 6.27 -17.56
N LEU A 152 -21.87 7.60 -17.48
CA LEU A 152 -23.07 8.43 -17.47
C LEU A 152 -22.78 9.75 -18.21
N VAL A 153 -23.14 9.79 -19.49
CA VAL A 153 -22.75 10.84 -20.45
C VAL A 153 -23.87 11.87 -20.59
N VAL A 154 -23.49 13.15 -20.63
CA VAL A 154 -24.39 14.27 -20.95
C VAL A 154 -24.10 14.75 -22.36
N THR A 155 -25.11 14.69 -23.23
CA THR A 155 -25.04 15.19 -24.62
C THR A 155 -25.97 16.38 -24.79
N THR A 156 -25.46 17.48 -25.33
CA THR A 156 -26.23 18.70 -25.62
C THR A 156 -27.13 18.51 -26.86
N ALA A 157 -28.10 19.41 -27.05
CA ALA A 157 -29.01 19.36 -28.21
C ALA A 157 -28.30 19.46 -29.57
N ASP A 158 -27.12 20.09 -29.63
CA ASP A 158 -26.26 20.19 -30.82
C ASP A 158 -25.24 19.04 -30.94
N GLY A 159 -25.32 18.03 -30.07
CA GLY A 159 -24.58 16.78 -30.19
C GLY A 159 -23.19 16.78 -29.57
N GLN A 160 -22.80 17.81 -28.80
CA GLN A 160 -21.57 17.81 -28.02
C GLN A 160 -21.76 16.94 -26.76
N SER A 161 -20.77 16.14 -26.39
CA SER A 161 -20.88 15.22 -25.26
C SER A 161 -19.77 15.42 -24.24
N TYR A 162 -20.11 15.39 -22.96
CA TYR A 162 -19.14 15.29 -21.86
C TYR A 162 -18.84 13.83 -21.57
N LEU A 163 -17.67 13.36 -22.01
CA LEU A 163 -17.16 11.99 -21.83
C LEU A 163 -15.62 12.01 -21.74
N PRO A 164 -14.96 10.89 -21.40
CA PRO A 164 -13.50 10.86 -21.37
C PRO A 164 -12.85 11.26 -22.71
N GLY A 165 -11.83 12.11 -22.63
CA GLY A 165 -11.23 12.75 -23.82
C GLY A 165 -11.93 14.04 -24.25
N VAL A 166 -12.74 14.64 -23.37
CA VAL A 166 -13.37 15.96 -23.60
C VAL A 166 -12.30 17.01 -23.89
N ASP A 167 -12.62 17.94 -24.79
CA ASP A 167 -11.72 19.05 -25.08
C ASP A 167 -11.45 19.87 -23.80
N LYS A 168 -10.18 19.91 -23.38
CA LYS A 168 -9.71 20.66 -22.22
C LYS A 168 -10.13 22.13 -22.27
N SER A 169 -10.26 22.73 -23.46
CA SER A 169 -10.69 24.13 -23.61
C SER A 169 -12.14 24.38 -23.19
N SER A 170 -12.97 23.33 -23.21
CA SER A 170 -14.38 23.37 -22.80
C SER A 170 -14.58 23.23 -21.29
N VAL A 171 -13.55 22.82 -20.54
CA VAL A 171 -13.59 22.73 -19.06
C VAL A 171 -13.16 24.05 -18.46
N LYS A 172 -14.11 24.80 -17.87
CA LYS A 172 -13.88 26.15 -17.31
C LYS A 172 -13.46 26.13 -15.84
N ALA A 173 -13.96 25.16 -15.08
CA ALA A 173 -13.56 24.92 -13.71
C ALA A 173 -13.61 23.40 -13.43
N PHE A 174 -12.69 22.94 -12.59
CA PHE A 174 -12.53 21.53 -12.26
C PHE A 174 -12.19 21.37 -10.78
N TYR A 175 -12.77 20.35 -10.16
CA TYR A 175 -12.43 19.88 -8.84
C TYR A 175 -12.68 18.38 -8.78
N GLN A 176 -11.68 17.59 -8.38
CA GLN A 176 -11.85 16.17 -8.10
C GLN A 176 -11.28 15.84 -6.74
N SER A 177 -11.98 14.97 -6.01
CA SER A 177 -11.58 14.54 -4.67
C SER A 177 -11.85 13.06 -4.45
N LEU A 178 -10.99 12.44 -3.64
CA LEU A 178 -11.14 11.11 -3.05
C LEU A 178 -11.16 11.29 -1.53
N SER A 179 -12.28 10.94 -0.92
CA SER A 179 -12.39 10.84 0.54
C SER A 179 -11.77 9.51 0.98
N ILE A 180 -10.57 9.52 1.54
CA ILE A 180 -9.94 8.30 2.09
C ILE A 180 -10.59 7.86 3.40
N ARG A 181 -11.55 8.64 3.91
CA ARG A 181 -12.38 8.26 5.06
C ARG A 181 -13.46 7.25 4.69
N ASP A 182 -14.05 7.36 3.49
CA ASP A 182 -15.17 6.52 3.07
C ASP A 182 -15.07 5.97 1.64
N GLY A 183 -14.02 6.29 0.89
CA GLY A 183 -13.81 5.84 -0.48
C GLY A 183 -14.74 6.46 -1.53
N THR A 184 -15.38 7.58 -1.20
CA THR A 184 -16.20 8.33 -2.16
C THR A 184 -15.31 9.19 -3.06
N VAL A 185 -15.49 9.08 -4.38
CA VAL A 185 -14.90 10.01 -5.36
C VAL A 185 -15.95 11.03 -5.77
N ARG A 186 -15.57 12.31 -5.80
CA ARG A 186 -16.40 13.39 -6.33
C ARG A 186 -15.66 14.16 -7.40
N THR A 187 -16.32 14.39 -8.53
CA THR A 187 -15.81 15.24 -9.62
C THR A 187 -16.83 16.34 -9.89
N SER A 188 -16.42 17.60 -9.79
CA SER A 188 -17.23 18.77 -10.08
C SER A 188 -16.62 19.55 -11.25
N VAL A 189 -17.39 19.76 -12.30
CA VAL A 189 -16.92 20.36 -13.55
C VAL A 189 -17.89 21.42 -14.04
N THR A 190 -17.35 22.59 -14.37
CA THR A 190 -18.07 23.58 -15.18
C THR A 190 -17.67 23.36 -16.63
N TRP A 191 -18.57 22.77 -17.40
CA TRP A 191 -18.37 22.44 -18.80
C TRP A 191 -19.11 23.42 -19.70
N ALA A 192 -18.41 24.04 -20.63
CA ALA A 192 -18.94 24.97 -21.60
C ALA A 192 -18.45 24.54 -23.00
N PRO A 193 -19.16 23.61 -23.65
CA PRO A 193 -18.82 23.19 -25.00
C PRO A 193 -18.95 24.36 -25.98
N PRO A 194 -18.15 24.38 -27.07
CA PRO A 194 -18.29 25.39 -28.10
C PRO A 194 -19.71 25.34 -28.70
N ALA A 195 -20.47 26.42 -28.56
CA ALA A 195 -21.80 26.52 -29.15
C ALA A 195 -21.70 26.83 -30.64
N LEU A 196 -22.61 26.27 -31.45
CA LEU A 196 -22.79 26.67 -32.85
C LEU A 196 -23.43 28.07 -33.00
N GLU A 197 -24.12 28.55 -31.97
CA GLU A 197 -24.77 29.88 -31.92
C GLU A 197 -24.26 30.75 -30.75
N SER A 198 -24.48 32.06 -30.84
CA SER A 198 -23.82 33.14 -30.09
C SER A 198 -23.98 33.18 -28.55
N SER A 199 -24.53 32.15 -27.91
CA SER A 199 -24.59 32.02 -26.44
C SER A 199 -24.02 30.68 -25.98
N SER A 200 -22.86 30.70 -25.31
CA SER A 200 -22.27 29.50 -24.71
C SER A 200 -23.03 29.13 -23.42
N ILE A 201 -23.80 28.04 -23.46
CA ILE A 201 -24.44 27.50 -22.26
C ILE A 201 -23.38 26.77 -21.43
N GLU A 202 -23.21 27.20 -20.18
CA GLU A 202 -22.43 26.48 -19.19
C GLU A 202 -23.29 25.43 -18.47
N TYR A 203 -22.70 24.25 -18.26
CA TYR A 203 -23.25 23.12 -17.54
C TYR A 203 -22.39 22.84 -16.31
N GLN A 204 -23.02 22.81 -15.13
CA GLN A 204 -22.39 22.34 -13.90
C GLN A 204 -22.70 20.85 -13.74
N LEU A 205 -21.66 20.02 -13.75
CA LEU A 205 -21.71 18.57 -13.58
C LEU A 205 -21.05 18.19 -12.26
N ASN A 206 -21.80 17.65 -11.31
CA ASN A 206 -21.23 17.09 -10.08
C ASN A 206 -21.50 15.59 -10.02
N PHE A 207 -20.44 14.80 -10.23
CA PHE A 207 -20.46 13.35 -10.07
C PHE A 207 -20.07 12.95 -8.66
N THR A 208 -20.76 11.97 -8.09
CA THR A 208 -20.37 11.21 -6.90
C THR A 208 -20.35 9.72 -7.26
N VAL A 209 -19.20 9.07 -7.09
CA VAL A 209 -18.99 7.66 -7.41
C VAL A 209 -18.48 6.92 -6.18
N LEU A 210 -19.05 5.74 -5.91
CA LEU A 210 -18.57 4.85 -4.84
C LEU A 210 -18.88 3.38 -5.13
N ALA A 211 -18.02 2.50 -4.61
CA ALA A 211 -18.29 1.07 -4.45
C ALA A 211 -18.74 0.85 -3.00
N HIS A 212 -19.98 0.40 -2.81
CA HIS A 212 -20.59 0.43 -1.48
C HIS A 212 -19.94 -0.58 -0.53
N ARG A 213 -19.49 -0.12 0.63
CA ARG A 213 -18.75 -0.94 1.61
C ARG A 213 -19.60 -2.03 2.28
N LYS A 214 -20.80 -1.69 2.73
CA LYS A 214 -21.77 -2.63 3.32
C LYS A 214 -22.38 -3.61 2.32
N ARG A 215 -22.75 -3.10 1.14
CA ARG A 215 -23.48 -3.81 0.10
C ARG A 215 -22.50 -4.14 -1.01
N SER A 216 -21.75 -5.21 -0.84
CA SER A 216 -20.55 -5.49 -1.65
C SER A 216 -20.80 -5.65 -3.15
N ASN A 217 -22.03 -5.92 -3.57
CA ASN A 217 -22.42 -6.01 -4.98
C ASN A 217 -22.93 -4.69 -5.59
N VAL A 218 -22.91 -3.57 -4.85
CA VAL A 218 -23.51 -2.29 -5.26
C VAL A 218 -22.42 -1.27 -5.63
N GLY A 219 -22.45 -0.79 -6.87
CA GLY A 219 -21.79 0.43 -7.33
C GLY A 219 -22.80 1.56 -7.50
N VAL A 220 -22.37 2.82 -7.32
CA VAL A 220 -23.27 3.98 -7.43
C VAL A 220 -22.59 5.11 -8.18
N VAL A 221 -23.32 5.73 -9.10
CA VAL A 221 -22.96 6.99 -9.75
C VAL A 221 -24.13 7.95 -9.59
N ARG A 222 -23.91 9.11 -8.97
CA ARG A 222 -24.91 10.19 -8.85
C ARG A 222 -24.41 11.42 -9.58
N LEU A 223 -25.22 11.96 -10.48
CA LEU A 223 -24.97 13.19 -11.23
C LEU A 223 -25.97 14.26 -10.78
N GLU A 224 -25.46 15.40 -10.33
CA GLU A 224 -26.21 16.64 -10.20
C GLU A 224 -25.86 17.55 -11.38
N LEU A 225 -26.84 17.85 -12.22
CA LEU A 225 -26.67 18.58 -13.47
C LEU A 225 -27.47 19.88 -13.43
N THR A 226 -26.82 21.01 -13.64
CA THR A 226 -27.46 22.34 -13.74
C THR A 226 -26.98 23.05 -15.00
N ALA A 227 -27.89 23.73 -15.71
CA ALA A 227 -27.54 24.56 -16.86
C ALA A 227 -27.75 26.05 -16.54
N SER A 228 -26.86 26.88 -17.08
CA SER A 228 -26.93 28.35 -17.00
C SER A 228 -28.12 28.96 -17.76
N GLU A 229 -28.63 28.24 -18.75
CA GLU A 229 -29.84 28.59 -19.52
C GLU A 229 -30.75 27.36 -19.67
N SER A 230 -32.03 27.58 -19.96
CA SER A 230 -32.97 26.49 -20.23
C SER A 230 -32.62 25.81 -21.55
N THR A 231 -32.45 24.50 -21.55
CA THR A 231 -31.97 23.73 -22.71
C THR A 231 -32.44 22.29 -22.64
N SER A 232 -32.26 21.54 -23.72
CA SER A 232 -32.46 20.08 -23.75
C SER A 232 -31.13 19.36 -23.81
N VAL A 233 -31.04 18.27 -23.05
CA VAL A 233 -29.88 17.38 -23.02
C VAL A 233 -30.35 15.93 -23.12
N THR A 234 -29.47 15.06 -23.59
CA THR A 234 -29.64 13.62 -23.53
C THR A 234 -28.71 13.08 -22.45
N ILE A 235 -29.27 12.33 -21.50
CA ILE A 235 -28.49 11.58 -20.50
C ILE A 235 -28.38 10.15 -20.99
N THR A 236 -27.15 9.64 -21.14
CA THR A 236 -26.88 8.27 -21.61
C THR A 236 -26.17 7.48 -20.52
N ASP A 237 -26.82 6.41 -20.04
CA ASP A 237 -26.23 5.40 -19.17
C ASP A 237 -25.59 4.30 -20.03
N ILE A 238 -24.32 3.99 -19.75
CA ILE A 238 -23.53 3.02 -20.51
C ILE A 238 -22.96 1.97 -19.56
N LEU A 239 -23.09 0.69 -19.94
CA LEU A 239 -22.21 -0.38 -19.46
C LEU A 239 -21.22 -0.67 -20.59
N ASP A 240 -20.00 -0.16 -20.48
CA ASP A 240 -19.05 -0.15 -21.60
C ASP A 240 -18.19 -1.42 -21.63
N GLY A 241 -18.47 -2.28 -22.61
CA GLY A 241 -17.74 -3.53 -22.82
C GLY A 241 -16.27 -3.34 -23.26
N ALA A 242 -15.81 -2.12 -23.56
CA ALA A 242 -14.40 -1.85 -23.81
C ALA A 242 -13.51 -2.18 -22.60
N GLY A 243 -14.05 -2.06 -21.38
CA GLY A 243 -13.39 -2.49 -20.13
C GLY A 243 -13.28 -4.01 -19.97
N SER A 244 -14.05 -4.80 -20.73
CA SER A 244 -14.14 -6.26 -20.61
C SER A 244 -12.98 -7.01 -21.27
N VAL A 245 -11.74 -6.61 -20.96
CA VAL A 245 -10.55 -7.28 -21.48
C VAL A 245 -10.48 -8.72 -20.96
N ARG A 246 -10.01 -9.63 -21.82
CA ARG A 246 -9.83 -11.06 -21.50
C ARG A 246 -11.12 -11.81 -21.15
N ALA A 247 -12.22 -11.40 -21.76
CA ALA A 247 -13.49 -12.09 -21.67
C ALA A 247 -14.17 -12.24 -23.04
N HIS A 248 -14.99 -13.27 -23.19
CA HIS A 248 -15.97 -13.36 -24.25
C HIS A 248 -17.26 -12.67 -23.80
N PHE A 249 -17.98 -12.09 -24.76
CA PHE A 249 -19.35 -11.66 -24.53
C PHE A 249 -20.20 -12.86 -24.09
N GLY A 250 -20.99 -12.68 -23.03
CA GLY A 250 -21.98 -13.65 -22.58
C GLY A 250 -23.33 -13.36 -23.22
N ASP A 251 -24.08 -12.46 -22.59
CA ASP A 251 -25.41 -12.03 -22.97
C ASP A 251 -25.68 -10.62 -22.44
N LYS A 252 -26.69 -9.93 -22.97
CA LYS A 252 -27.13 -8.60 -22.52
C LYS A 252 -28.62 -8.41 -22.76
N ALA A 253 -29.26 -7.59 -21.95
CA ALA A 253 -30.65 -7.20 -22.20
C ALA A 253 -30.93 -5.75 -21.83
N PHE A 254 -31.79 -5.14 -22.64
CA PHE A 254 -32.51 -3.91 -22.33
C PHE A 254 -33.91 -4.33 -21.87
N GLU A 255 -34.21 -4.14 -20.58
CA GLU A 255 -35.48 -4.57 -20.00
C GLU A 255 -36.39 -3.36 -19.80
N ASP A 256 -37.67 -3.45 -20.19
CA ASP A 256 -38.62 -2.33 -20.17
C ASP A 256 -38.89 -1.79 -18.75
N ASP A 257 -38.88 -2.69 -17.75
CA ASP A 257 -39.16 -2.35 -16.37
C ASP A 257 -37.95 -1.73 -15.66
N GLU A 258 -38.23 -0.81 -14.73
CA GLU A 258 -37.25 -0.29 -13.76
C GLU A 258 -36.00 0.38 -14.36
N ASN A 259 -36.02 0.78 -15.64
CA ASN A 259 -34.88 1.38 -16.35
C ASN A 259 -33.63 0.48 -16.35
N ILE A 260 -33.81 -0.83 -16.54
CA ILE A 260 -32.72 -1.81 -16.44
C ILE A 260 -32.03 -2.05 -17.78
N ILE A 261 -30.70 -1.98 -17.77
CA ILE A 261 -29.83 -2.66 -18.74
C ILE A 261 -28.89 -3.58 -17.99
N TRP A 262 -28.53 -4.72 -18.58
CA TRP A 262 -27.45 -5.55 -18.06
C TRP A 262 -26.68 -6.21 -19.18
N THR A 263 -25.45 -6.58 -18.87
CA THR A 263 -24.55 -7.32 -19.75
C THR A 263 -23.75 -8.31 -18.92
N SER A 264 -23.18 -9.31 -19.58
CA SER A 264 -22.39 -10.34 -18.94
C SER A 264 -21.21 -10.74 -19.80
N VAL A 265 -20.15 -11.16 -19.13
CA VAL A 265 -18.88 -11.54 -19.75
C VAL A 265 -18.37 -12.84 -19.13
N LYS A 266 -17.74 -13.66 -19.96
CA LYS A 266 -17.20 -14.97 -19.60
C LYS A 266 -15.68 -14.93 -19.73
N PRO A 267 -14.89 -15.07 -18.65
CA PRO A 267 -13.43 -15.13 -18.76
C PRO A 267 -12.99 -16.17 -19.80
N TRP A 268 -11.99 -15.85 -20.62
CA TRP A 268 -11.46 -16.80 -21.61
C TRP A 268 -11.01 -18.09 -20.91
N GLY A 269 -11.28 -19.25 -21.51
CA GLY A 269 -10.75 -20.54 -21.02
C GLY A 269 -11.25 -21.00 -19.64
N VAL A 270 -12.23 -20.34 -19.00
CA VAL A 270 -12.79 -20.75 -17.71
C VAL A 270 -14.27 -21.08 -17.86
N GLU A 271 -14.58 -22.37 -18.02
CA GLU A 271 -15.95 -22.85 -18.15
C GLU A 271 -16.78 -22.58 -16.88
N GLY A 272 -18.05 -22.22 -17.05
CA GLY A 272 -18.98 -21.96 -15.95
C GLY A 272 -18.75 -20.63 -15.19
N SER A 273 -17.66 -19.91 -15.46
CA SER A 273 -17.45 -18.56 -14.90
C SER A 273 -18.15 -17.50 -15.76
N THR A 274 -18.96 -16.64 -15.13
CA THR A 274 -19.65 -15.54 -15.79
C THR A 274 -19.81 -14.39 -14.80
N ALA A 275 -19.43 -13.18 -15.22
CA ALA A 275 -19.66 -11.95 -14.47
C ALA A 275 -20.82 -11.18 -15.09
N TYR A 276 -21.71 -10.67 -14.25
CA TYR A 276 -22.86 -9.86 -14.61
C TYR A 276 -22.67 -8.45 -14.08
N VAL A 277 -22.93 -7.47 -14.95
CA VAL A 277 -23.00 -6.05 -14.60
C VAL A 277 -24.37 -5.55 -15.04
N LEU A 278 -25.13 -5.02 -14.09
CA LEU A 278 -26.47 -4.48 -14.29
C LEU A 278 -26.48 -3.00 -13.88
N SER A 279 -27.25 -2.19 -14.59
CA SER A 279 -27.51 -0.78 -14.26
C SER A 279 -29.01 -0.53 -14.17
N SER A 280 -29.42 0.28 -13.18
CA SER A 280 -30.76 0.85 -13.10
C SER A 280 -30.68 2.33 -12.73
N VAL A 281 -31.40 3.18 -13.49
CA VAL A 281 -31.36 4.64 -13.35
C VAL A 281 -32.62 5.19 -12.70
N HIS A 282 -32.44 6.17 -11.81
CA HIS A 282 -33.48 6.93 -11.13
C HIS A 282 -33.26 8.44 -11.32
N PHE A 283 -34.36 9.19 -11.52
CA PHE A 283 -34.36 10.65 -11.60
C PHE A 283 -35.08 11.21 -10.37
N ASP A 284 -34.37 11.95 -9.51
CA ASP A 284 -34.97 12.49 -8.29
C ASP A 284 -35.91 13.66 -8.65
N GLY A 285 -37.13 13.65 -8.10
CA GLY A 285 -38.06 14.79 -8.22
C GLY A 285 -38.72 14.99 -9.59
N ALA A 286 -38.54 14.07 -10.55
CA ALA A 286 -39.20 14.15 -11.84
C ALA A 286 -40.67 13.70 -11.77
N SER A 287 -41.60 14.62 -12.04
CA SER A 287 -43.03 14.31 -12.26
C SER A 287 -43.33 13.75 -13.65
N ASN A 288 -42.35 13.83 -14.56
CA ASN A 288 -42.51 13.48 -15.97
C ASN A 288 -41.86 12.12 -16.26
N SER A 289 -42.59 11.24 -16.96
CA SER A 289 -42.00 10.06 -17.57
C SER A 289 -41.09 10.48 -18.73
N TYR A 290 -39.77 10.41 -18.54
CA TYR A 290 -38.83 10.63 -19.63
C TYR A 290 -38.93 9.48 -20.64
N ILE A 291 -38.93 9.80 -21.93
CA ILE A 291 -38.91 8.78 -22.98
C ILE A 291 -37.55 8.12 -22.99
N ARG A 292 -37.51 6.87 -22.54
CA ARG A 292 -36.34 6.00 -22.55
C ARG A 292 -36.13 5.40 -23.94
N LYS A 293 -34.89 5.28 -24.38
CA LYS A 293 -34.50 4.62 -25.64
C LYS A 293 -33.29 3.74 -25.46
N ASP A 294 -33.18 2.70 -26.28
CA ASP A 294 -31.91 2.02 -26.48
C ASP A 294 -30.94 2.98 -27.17
N ALA A 295 -29.76 3.14 -26.57
CA ALA A 295 -28.71 4.05 -27.03
C ALA A 295 -27.43 3.30 -27.43
N THR A 296 -27.47 1.97 -27.49
CA THR A 296 -26.32 1.10 -27.76
C THR A 296 -25.63 1.43 -29.08
N ASP A 297 -26.39 1.93 -30.06
CA ASP A 297 -25.85 2.27 -31.38
C ASP A 297 -25.35 3.72 -31.52
N SER A 298 -25.35 4.50 -30.44
CA SER A 298 -24.90 5.90 -30.46
C SER A 298 -23.43 6.01 -30.92
N PRO A 299 -23.02 7.06 -31.66
CA PRO A 299 -21.69 7.14 -32.29
C PRO A 299 -20.49 7.05 -31.33
N PHE A 300 -20.63 7.61 -30.12
CA PHE A 300 -19.59 7.64 -29.09
C PHE A 300 -19.60 6.40 -28.17
N VAL A 301 -20.59 5.52 -28.30
CA VAL A 301 -20.68 4.28 -27.52
C VAL A 301 -19.80 3.22 -28.19
N SER A 302 -19.00 2.53 -27.37
CA SER A 302 -18.12 1.44 -27.82
C SER A 302 -18.88 0.36 -28.59
N ARG A 303 -18.30 -0.13 -29.68
CA ARG A 303 -18.85 -1.21 -30.51
C ARG A 303 -18.52 -2.61 -29.99
N ASN A 304 -17.99 -2.72 -28.78
CA ASN A 304 -17.79 -4.02 -28.13
C ASN A 304 -19.14 -4.75 -27.97
N LEU A 305 -19.17 -6.05 -28.24
CA LEU A 305 -20.40 -6.84 -28.16
C LEU A 305 -21.06 -6.80 -26.76
N SER A 306 -20.24 -6.68 -25.71
CA SER A 306 -20.68 -6.59 -24.32
C SER A 306 -21.17 -5.19 -23.93
N THR A 307 -21.07 -4.20 -24.81
CA THR A 307 -21.58 -2.85 -24.55
C THR A 307 -23.10 -2.82 -24.68
N ILE A 308 -23.75 -2.13 -23.74
CA ILE A 308 -25.18 -1.81 -23.79
C ILE A 308 -25.40 -0.42 -23.21
N ALA A 309 -26.30 0.35 -23.81
CA ALA A 309 -26.58 1.70 -23.35
C ALA A 309 -28.07 2.04 -23.46
N GLN A 310 -28.51 2.96 -22.61
CA GLN A 310 -29.87 3.50 -22.59
C GLN A 310 -29.84 5.02 -22.40
N SER A 311 -30.80 5.74 -22.97
CA SER A 311 -30.82 7.21 -22.89
C SER A 311 -32.20 7.81 -22.65
N TRP A 312 -32.19 9.05 -22.16
CA TRP A 312 -33.36 9.87 -21.90
C TRP A 312 -33.13 11.30 -22.37
N ASN A 313 -34.12 11.84 -23.09
CA ASN A 313 -34.15 13.27 -23.42
C ASN A 313 -34.78 14.04 -22.25
N VAL A 314 -34.04 15.02 -21.72
CA VAL A 314 -34.44 15.79 -20.55
C VAL A 314 -34.34 17.29 -20.86
N THR A 315 -35.37 18.04 -20.48
CA THR A 315 -35.34 19.50 -20.52
C THR A 315 -34.88 20.05 -19.18
N LEU A 316 -33.76 20.78 -19.19
CA LEU A 316 -33.24 21.51 -18.04
C LEU A 316 -33.85 22.90 -17.99
N GLN A 317 -34.24 23.33 -16.80
CA GLN A 317 -34.67 24.70 -16.54
C GLN A 317 -33.49 25.49 -15.99
N LYS A 318 -33.31 26.73 -16.46
CA LYS A 318 -32.26 27.64 -15.99
C LYS A 318 -32.11 27.63 -14.47
N GLY A 319 -30.90 27.31 -14.00
CA GLY A 319 -30.54 27.32 -12.58
C GLY A 319 -31.19 26.23 -11.71
N ARG A 320 -32.02 25.34 -12.26
CA ARG A 320 -32.56 24.18 -11.52
C ARG A 320 -31.68 22.95 -11.73
N THR A 321 -31.39 22.25 -10.65
CA THR A 321 -30.58 21.02 -10.67
C THR A 321 -31.45 19.81 -10.94
N LEU A 322 -31.10 19.06 -11.99
CA LEU A 322 -31.55 17.70 -12.21
C LEU A 322 -30.63 16.74 -11.45
N VAL A 323 -31.20 15.75 -10.75
CA VAL A 323 -30.40 14.71 -10.11
C VAL A 323 -30.71 13.36 -10.69
N VAL A 324 -29.67 12.67 -11.15
CA VAL A 324 -29.73 11.34 -11.76
C VAL A 324 -28.86 10.39 -10.96
N SER A 325 -29.43 9.28 -10.50
CA SER A 325 -28.71 8.24 -9.77
C SER A 325 -28.74 6.94 -10.57
N LYS A 326 -27.55 6.43 -10.90
CA LYS A 326 -27.31 5.12 -11.50
C LYS A 326 -26.86 4.15 -10.40
N TYR A 327 -27.56 3.03 -10.29
CA TYR A 327 -27.24 1.95 -9.35
C TYR A 327 -26.75 0.74 -10.14
N ALA A 328 -25.48 0.40 -9.96
CA ALA A 328 -24.86 -0.76 -10.56
C ALA A 328 -24.95 -1.98 -9.63
N GLY A 329 -25.32 -3.13 -10.19
CA GLY A 329 -25.32 -4.42 -9.52
C GLY A 329 -24.31 -5.34 -10.18
N ILE A 330 -23.37 -5.87 -9.40
CA ILE A 330 -22.23 -6.65 -9.92
C ILE A 330 -22.13 -7.97 -9.18
N ALA A 331 -22.08 -9.09 -9.90
CA ALA A 331 -21.88 -10.41 -9.31
C ALA A 331 -21.30 -11.39 -10.34
N SER A 332 -20.51 -12.35 -9.87
CA SER A 332 -19.97 -13.45 -10.67
C SER A 332 -20.42 -14.81 -10.15
N THR A 333 -20.40 -15.82 -11.02
CA THR A 333 -20.66 -17.22 -10.64
C THR A 333 -19.57 -17.79 -9.73
N ASP A 334 -18.39 -17.18 -9.69
CA ASP A 334 -17.32 -17.58 -8.76
C ASP A 334 -17.73 -17.35 -7.29
N GLY A 335 -18.40 -16.24 -6.98
CA GLY A 335 -18.93 -15.96 -5.64
C GLY A 335 -20.41 -16.34 -5.44
N TYR A 336 -21.19 -16.40 -6.53
CA TYR A 336 -22.64 -16.60 -6.50
C TYR A 336 -23.10 -17.63 -7.56
N PRO A 337 -22.69 -18.90 -7.49
CA PRO A 337 -22.73 -19.86 -8.60
C PRO A 337 -24.11 -20.15 -9.21
N GLN A 338 -25.18 -20.05 -8.42
CA GLN A 338 -26.54 -20.40 -8.87
C GLN A 338 -27.44 -19.18 -9.11
N GLN A 339 -27.00 -17.97 -8.76
CA GLN A 339 -27.90 -16.80 -8.67
C GLN A 339 -27.23 -15.48 -9.09
N SER A 340 -26.10 -15.49 -9.80
CA SER A 340 -25.30 -14.27 -10.06
C SER A 340 -26.12 -13.12 -10.67
N LEU A 341 -26.87 -13.36 -11.74
CA LEU A 341 -27.73 -12.32 -12.34
C LEU A 341 -28.80 -11.84 -11.37
N TYR A 342 -29.40 -12.76 -10.60
CA TYR A 342 -30.38 -12.41 -9.57
C TYR A 342 -29.74 -11.54 -8.47
N THR A 343 -28.56 -11.90 -7.97
CA THR A 343 -27.77 -11.13 -6.99
C THR A 343 -27.47 -9.73 -7.51
N ALA A 344 -26.95 -9.60 -8.74
CA ALA A 344 -26.69 -8.32 -9.37
C ALA A 344 -27.98 -7.47 -9.48
N ARG A 345 -29.08 -8.07 -9.94
CA ARG A 345 -30.38 -7.40 -10.02
C ARG A 345 -30.88 -6.93 -8.65
N GLN A 346 -30.85 -7.79 -7.64
CA GLN A 346 -31.31 -7.42 -6.29
C GLN A 346 -30.42 -6.35 -5.65
N ALA A 347 -29.13 -6.35 -5.93
CA ALA A 347 -28.20 -5.32 -5.46
C ALA A 347 -28.58 -3.94 -6.00
N ALA A 348 -28.71 -3.80 -7.33
CA ALA A 348 -29.06 -2.53 -7.97
C ALA A 348 -30.46 -2.04 -7.56
N LEU A 349 -31.48 -2.91 -7.66
CA LEU A 349 -32.85 -2.53 -7.32
C LEU A 349 -33.05 -2.28 -5.82
N GLY A 350 -32.36 -3.05 -4.98
CA GLY A 350 -32.35 -2.86 -3.54
C GLY A 350 -31.75 -1.50 -3.16
N ALA A 351 -30.64 -1.10 -3.79
CA ALA A 351 -30.03 0.21 -3.58
C ALA A 351 -30.95 1.35 -4.08
N LYS A 352 -31.56 1.20 -5.26
CA LYS A 352 -32.50 2.18 -5.85
C LYS A 352 -33.73 2.44 -4.98
N ARG A 353 -34.23 1.43 -4.25
CA ARG A 353 -35.41 1.54 -3.37
C ARG A 353 -35.12 2.25 -2.04
N ILE A 354 -33.84 2.45 -1.70
CA ILE A 354 -33.43 3.10 -0.46
C ILE A 354 -33.15 4.57 -0.74
N THR A 355 -33.49 5.44 0.20
CA THR A 355 -33.18 6.88 0.05
C THR A 355 -31.67 7.10 -0.01
N TRP A 356 -31.23 8.08 -0.82
CA TRP A 356 -29.82 8.44 -0.93
C TRP A 356 -29.14 8.63 0.43
N SER A 357 -29.78 9.38 1.34
CA SER A 357 -29.26 9.64 2.69
C SER A 357 -29.01 8.35 3.50
N SER A 358 -29.92 7.38 3.41
CA SER A 358 -29.78 6.10 4.13
C SER A 358 -28.70 5.22 3.50
N LEU A 359 -28.62 5.17 2.17
CA LEU A 359 -27.59 4.40 1.46
C LEU A 359 -26.18 4.92 1.79
N ILE A 360 -25.97 6.24 1.74
CA ILE A 360 -24.68 6.85 2.11
C ILE A 360 -24.39 6.67 3.60
N SER A 361 -25.39 6.80 4.48
CA SER A 361 -25.18 6.57 5.92
C SER A 361 -24.74 5.14 6.22
N GLU A 362 -25.36 4.14 5.57
CA GLU A 362 -24.95 2.73 5.68
C GLU A 362 -23.51 2.54 5.21
N HIS A 363 -23.12 3.17 4.09
CA HIS A 363 -21.76 3.08 3.56
C HIS A 363 -20.71 3.70 4.49
N VAL A 364 -20.95 4.94 4.94
CA VAL A 364 -20.03 5.69 5.80
C VAL A 364 -19.90 4.99 7.16
N GLN A 365 -20.99 4.47 7.72
CA GLN A 365 -20.94 3.76 9.00
C GLN A 365 -19.98 2.56 8.99
N GLU A 366 -19.96 1.76 7.93
CA GLU A 366 -19.02 0.62 7.83
C GLU A 366 -17.55 1.06 7.73
N TRP A 367 -17.30 2.21 7.10
CA TRP A 367 -15.97 2.80 7.07
C TRP A 367 -15.57 3.40 8.42
N GLU A 368 -16.48 4.08 9.11
CA GLU A 368 -16.25 4.54 10.49
C GLU A 368 -15.96 3.37 11.42
N GLU A 369 -16.66 2.24 11.30
CA GLU A 369 -16.35 1.02 12.07
C GLU A 369 -14.93 0.53 11.77
N THR A 370 -14.50 0.60 10.51
CA THR A 370 -13.14 0.23 10.08
C THR A 370 -12.09 1.16 10.72
N TRP A 371 -12.24 2.48 10.59
CA TRP A 371 -11.31 3.47 11.15
C TRP A 371 -11.32 3.53 12.68
N ASN A 372 -12.46 3.28 13.32
CA ASN A 372 -12.53 3.18 14.78
C ASN A 372 -11.82 1.92 15.28
N ALA A 373 -11.80 0.83 14.48
CA ALA A 373 -11.11 -0.39 14.85
C ALA A 373 -9.59 -0.22 14.89
N ALA A 374 -9.01 0.55 13.95
CA ALA A 374 -7.59 0.91 13.91
C ALA A 374 -7.32 2.15 13.02
N ASP A 375 -6.31 2.95 13.38
CA ASP A 375 -5.82 4.13 12.64
C ASP A 375 -4.34 4.38 13.00
N ILE A 376 -3.62 5.16 12.18
CA ILE A 376 -2.27 5.64 12.50
C ILE A 376 -2.31 7.17 12.47
N VAL A 377 -2.13 7.77 13.64
CA VAL A 377 -2.23 9.22 13.84
C VAL A 377 -0.84 9.81 14.02
N VAL A 378 -0.49 10.79 13.20
CA VAL A 378 0.80 11.51 13.27
C VAL A 378 0.52 13.01 13.44
N PRO A 379 0.31 13.48 14.69
CA PRO A 379 0.13 14.90 14.96
C PRO A 379 1.31 15.73 14.45
N GLY A 380 1.06 16.99 14.07
CA GLY A 380 2.11 17.91 13.64
C GLY A 380 2.66 17.71 12.22
N ASN A 381 2.47 16.53 11.61
CA ASN A 381 2.97 16.23 10.27
C ASN A 381 1.84 15.83 9.31
N LYS A 382 1.23 16.83 8.65
CA LYS A 382 0.07 16.64 7.75
C LYS A 382 0.37 15.75 6.56
N GLU A 383 1.53 15.90 5.94
CA GLU A 383 1.90 15.11 4.77
C GLU A 383 2.11 13.64 5.15
N LEU A 384 2.82 13.37 6.25
CA LEU A 384 2.95 12.00 6.74
C LEU A 384 1.60 11.41 7.18
N GLN A 385 0.73 12.23 7.78
CA GLN A 385 -0.63 11.82 8.17
C GLN A 385 -1.50 11.45 6.96
N LYS A 386 -1.45 12.23 5.87
CA LYS A 386 -2.15 11.90 4.62
C LYS A 386 -1.58 10.63 4.00
N SER A 387 -0.26 10.53 3.85
CA SER A 387 0.40 9.36 3.27
C SER A 387 0.03 8.07 4.00
N VAL A 388 0.11 8.05 5.33
CA VAL A 388 -0.17 6.83 6.11
C VAL A 388 -1.65 6.43 6.05
N ARG A 389 -2.59 7.39 6.09
CA ARG A 389 -4.02 7.10 5.95
C ARG A 389 -4.39 6.70 4.53
N ALA A 390 -3.80 7.33 3.53
CA ALA A 390 -4.01 6.97 2.13
C ALA A 390 -3.51 5.54 1.86
N SER A 391 -2.32 5.19 2.34
CA SER A 391 -1.80 3.81 2.24
C SER A 391 -2.73 2.81 2.91
N LEU A 392 -3.20 3.09 4.15
CA LEU A 392 -4.12 2.20 4.86
C LEU A 392 -5.47 2.07 4.13
N PHE A 393 -6.02 3.19 3.64
CA PHE A 393 -7.24 3.20 2.83
C PHE A 393 -7.09 2.36 1.56
N HIS A 394 -6.06 2.59 0.77
CA HIS A 394 -5.82 1.89 -0.50
C HIS A 394 -5.60 0.39 -0.29
N THR A 395 -4.99 -0.02 0.82
CA THR A 395 -4.94 -1.45 1.19
C THR A 395 -6.34 -1.98 1.53
N LEU A 396 -7.06 -1.35 2.47
CA LEU A 396 -8.32 -1.88 2.99
C LEU A 396 -9.49 -1.84 2.00
N THR A 397 -9.50 -0.86 1.08
CA THR A 397 -10.57 -0.70 0.08
C THR A 397 -10.57 -1.83 -0.95
N ASN A 398 -9.42 -2.49 -1.16
CA ASN A 398 -9.27 -3.62 -2.07
C ASN A 398 -9.44 -4.99 -1.38
N MET A 399 -9.69 -5.00 -0.07
CA MET A 399 -9.85 -6.24 0.70
C MET A 399 -11.31 -6.54 1.04
N PRO A 400 -11.73 -7.82 1.00
CA PRO A 400 -13.09 -8.21 1.30
C PRO A 400 -13.46 -7.74 2.71
N HIS A 401 -14.58 -7.04 2.82
CA HIS A 401 -15.18 -6.73 4.10
C HIS A 401 -15.96 -7.96 4.61
N LYS A 402 -16.96 -7.80 5.49
CA LYS A 402 -17.84 -8.81 6.11
C LYS A 402 -18.49 -9.86 5.18
N ILE A 403 -18.17 -9.92 3.89
CA ILE A 403 -18.50 -11.02 2.98
C ILE A 403 -17.63 -12.22 3.30
N GLU A 404 -18.25 -13.40 3.35
CA GLU A 404 -17.56 -14.65 3.66
C GLU A 404 -18.02 -15.74 2.71
N GLY A 405 -17.09 -16.63 2.36
CA GLY A 405 -17.38 -17.84 1.58
C GLY A 405 -16.46 -18.04 0.38
N PRO A 406 -16.57 -19.20 -0.28
CA PRO A 406 -15.77 -19.53 -1.46
C PRO A 406 -15.98 -18.50 -2.57
N GLY A 407 -14.88 -18.05 -3.19
CA GLY A 407 -14.89 -17.00 -4.22
C GLY A 407 -15.16 -15.59 -3.71
N LEU A 408 -15.31 -15.39 -2.39
CA LEU A 408 -15.56 -14.09 -1.76
C LEU A 408 -14.42 -13.69 -0.81
N SER A 409 -14.16 -14.48 0.25
CA SER A 409 -13.15 -14.19 1.28
C SER A 409 -11.91 -15.08 1.23
N ASP A 410 -11.64 -15.66 0.07
CA ASP A 410 -10.52 -16.56 -0.21
C ASP A 410 -9.75 -16.17 -1.48
N ASN A 411 -9.83 -14.88 -1.85
CA ASN A 411 -8.97 -14.23 -2.83
C ASN A 411 -7.97 -13.35 -2.07
N SER A 412 -6.68 -13.60 -2.28
CA SER A 412 -5.62 -12.76 -1.72
C SER A 412 -5.56 -11.41 -2.44
N LEU A 413 -4.71 -10.51 -1.95
CA LEU A 413 -4.53 -9.19 -2.53
C LEU A 413 -3.47 -9.21 -3.63
N MET A 414 -3.80 -8.65 -4.80
CA MET A 414 -2.87 -8.43 -5.91
C MET A 414 -2.05 -7.15 -5.66
N PRO A 415 -0.81 -7.03 -6.16
CA PRO A 415 0.03 -5.84 -5.96
C PRO A 415 -0.63 -4.52 -6.39
N SER A 416 -1.58 -4.55 -7.32
CA SER A 416 -2.27 -3.38 -7.85
C SER A 416 -3.77 -3.28 -7.52
N GLY A 417 -4.26 -4.15 -6.62
CA GLY A 417 -5.66 -4.14 -6.19
C GLY A 417 -6.67 -4.48 -7.30
N LEU A 418 -7.92 -4.01 -7.15
CA LEU A 418 -9.06 -4.33 -8.00
C LEU A 418 -9.35 -3.29 -9.09
N SER A 419 -8.45 -2.31 -9.26
CA SER A 419 -8.63 -1.16 -10.16
C SER A 419 -7.58 -1.08 -11.28
N SER A 420 -6.60 -2.00 -11.29
CA SER A 420 -5.57 -2.07 -12.30
C SER A 420 -5.24 -3.52 -12.67
N GLU A 421 -4.82 -3.73 -13.91
CA GLU A 421 -4.41 -5.04 -14.43
C GLU A 421 -2.88 -5.23 -14.44
N SER A 422 -2.13 -4.36 -13.75
CA SER A 422 -0.68 -4.55 -13.55
C SER A 422 -0.37 -5.95 -13.00
N TYR A 423 0.75 -6.54 -13.42
CA TYR A 423 1.12 -7.92 -13.09
C TYR A 423 0.07 -8.97 -13.47
N ALA A 424 -0.80 -8.66 -14.44
CA ALA A 424 -1.95 -9.48 -14.80
C ALA A 424 -2.88 -9.82 -13.62
N GLY A 425 -2.86 -9.03 -12.54
CA GLY A 425 -3.56 -9.32 -11.30
C GLY A 425 -3.17 -10.66 -10.68
N LEU A 426 -1.88 -11.02 -10.76
CA LEU A 426 -1.35 -12.20 -10.08
C LEU A 426 -1.01 -11.89 -8.62
N VAL A 427 -1.05 -12.91 -7.77
CA VAL A 427 -0.67 -12.85 -6.35
C VAL A 427 0.77 -13.34 -6.18
N PHE A 428 1.57 -12.54 -5.49
CA PHE A 428 2.99 -12.79 -5.24
C PHE A 428 3.24 -13.02 -3.75
N TRP A 429 4.49 -13.32 -3.37
CA TRP A 429 4.96 -13.21 -1.98
C TRP A 429 4.71 -11.82 -1.37
N ASP A 430 4.50 -10.79 -2.20
CA ASP A 430 4.10 -9.45 -1.78
C ASP A 430 2.92 -9.43 -0.82
N ALA A 431 1.96 -10.31 -1.07
CA ALA A 431 0.76 -10.42 -0.28
C ALA A 431 1.12 -10.77 1.18
N GLU A 432 1.98 -11.76 1.38
CA GLU A 432 2.35 -12.28 2.70
C GLU A 432 3.49 -11.50 3.40
N THR A 433 4.44 -10.95 2.64
CA THR A 433 5.62 -10.27 3.21
C THR A 433 5.42 -8.76 3.39
N TRP A 434 4.76 -8.10 2.44
CA TRP A 434 4.70 -6.63 2.39
C TRP A 434 3.36 -6.07 2.87
N ILE A 435 2.25 -6.75 2.59
CA ILE A 435 0.91 -6.21 2.91
C ILE A 435 0.35 -6.84 4.18
N TYR A 436 0.41 -8.17 4.27
CA TYR A 436 -0.19 -8.94 5.35
C TYR A 436 0.22 -8.52 6.77
N PRO A 437 1.49 -8.20 7.10
CA PRO A 437 1.86 -7.95 8.50
C PRO A 437 1.15 -6.76 9.15
N SER A 438 1.07 -5.61 8.45
CA SER A 438 0.38 -4.43 8.95
C SER A 438 -1.14 -4.64 9.02
N VAL A 439 -1.71 -5.35 8.04
CA VAL A 439 -3.12 -5.74 8.06
C VAL A 439 -3.41 -6.71 9.20
N LEU A 440 -2.55 -7.68 9.49
CA LEU A 440 -2.73 -8.61 10.61
C LEU A 440 -2.67 -7.88 11.96
N ALA A 441 -1.75 -6.91 12.10
CA ALA A 441 -1.58 -6.14 13.31
C ALA A 441 -2.78 -5.21 13.60
N LEU A 442 -3.42 -4.64 12.57
CA LEU A 442 -4.51 -3.67 12.74
C LEU A 442 -5.91 -4.29 12.56
N HIS A 443 -6.00 -5.26 11.65
CA HIS A 443 -7.22 -5.72 10.97
C HIS A 443 -7.18 -7.24 10.65
N PRO A 444 -6.98 -8.13 11.65
CA PRO A 444 -6.81 -9.58 11.45
C PRO A 444 -7.99 -10.25 10.74
N GLN A 445 -9.20 -9.67 10.82
CA GLN A 445 -10.37 -10.13 10.08
C GLN A 445 -10.20 -10.00 8.55
N TYR A 446 -9.46 -9.00 8.09
CA TYR A 446 -9.11 -8.83 6.68
C TYR A 446 -7.93 -9.73 6.31
N ALA A 447 -6.93 -9.84 7.19
CA ALA A 447 -5.73 -10.65 6.99
C ALA A 447 -6.03 -12.14 6.69
N LYS A 448 -7.16 -12.67 7.18
CA LYS A 448 -7.57 -14.06 6.95
C LYS A 448 -7.73 -14.41 5.46
N ALA A 449 -8.05 -13.44 4.60
CA ALA A 449 -8.23 -13.68 3.16
C ALA A 449 -6.95 -14.21 2.49
N PHE A 450 -5.78 -13.72 2.92
CA PHE A 450 -4.47 -14.18 2.45
C PHE A 450 -4.26 -15.68 2.77
N ASN A 451 -4.47 -16.07 4.02
CA ASN A 451 -4.32 -17.46 4.43
C ASN A 451 -5.38 -18.36 3.79
N ASN A 452 -6.63 -17.90 3.68
CA ASN A 452 -7.70 -18.65 3.01
C ASN A 452 -7.35 -18.95 1.55
N TYR A 453 -6.80 -17.96 0.82
CA TYR A 453 -6.36 -18.13 -0.57
C TYR A 453 -5.29 -19.23 -0.69
N ARG A 454 -4.23 -19.16 0.11
CA ARG A 454 -3.15 -20.17 0.10
C ARG A 454 -3.65 -21.54 0.56
N THR A 455 -4.51 -21.59 1.58
CA THR A 455 -5.14 -22.84 2.05
C THR A 455 -5.97 -23.50 0.96
N ARG A 456 -6.76 -22.72 0.20
CA ARG A 456 -7.56 -23.23 -0.93
C ARG A 456 -6.67 -23.82 -2.03
N LEU A 457 -5.48 -23.26 -2.24
CA LEU A 457 -4.53 -23.69 -3.27
C LEU A 457 -3.52 -24.73 -2.79
N LEU A 458 -3.51 -25.10 -1.50
CA LEU A 458 -2.60 -26.10 -0.96
C LEU A 458 -2.66 -27.44 -1.73
N PRO A 459 -3.83 -27.99 -2.12
CA PRO A 459 -3.86 -29.19 -2.94
C PRO A 459 -3.09 -29.08 -4.26
N GLU A 460 -3.15 -27.94 -4.95
CA GLU A 460 -2.38 -27.75 -6.19
C GLU A 460 -0.88 -27.56 -5.89
N ALA A 461 -0.53 -26.90 -4.78
CA ALA A 461 0.88 -26.80 -4.36
C ALA A 461 1.50 -28.18 -4.05
N LEU A 462 0.73 -29.10 -3.48
CA LEU A 462 1.15 -30.51 -3.31
C LEU A 462 1.34 -31.21 -4.67
N SER A 463 0.39 -31.01 -5.60
CA SER A 463 0.48 -31.52 -6.98
C SER A 463 1.70 -30.95 -7.72
N ASN A 464 1.99 -29.67 -7.55
CA ASN A 464 3.17 -29.01 -8.12
C ASN A 464 4.46 -29.66 -7.62
N ALA A 465 4.63 -29.84 -6.30
CA ALA A 465 5.81 -30.48 -5.74
C ALA A 465 6.02 -31.90 -6.32
N GLN A 466 4.95 -32.68 -6.44
CA GLN A 466 4.99 -34.02 -7.03
C GLN A 466 5.48 -34.01 -8.50
N LYS A 467 5.10 -33.01 -9.30
CA LYS A 467 5.57 -32.87 -10.70
C LYS A 467 7.10 -32.71 -10.79
N TYR A 468 7.74 -32.25 -9.72
CA TYR A 468 9.20 -32.10 -9.60
C TYR A 468 9.85 -33.20 -8.73
N ASN A 469 9.12 -34.25 -8.36
CA ASN A 469 9.56 -35.32 -7.46
C ASN A 469 10.00 -34.82 -6.07
N ILE A 470 9.41 -33.72 -5.60
CA ILE A 470 9.63 -33.17 -4.26
C ILE A 470 8.40 -33.50 -3.40
N SER A 471 8.63 -33.89 -2.14
CA SER A 471 7.53 -34.09 -1.17
C SER A 471 7.02 -32.74 -0.64
N GLY A 472 5.87 -32.70 0.02
CA GLY A 472 5.34 -31.46 0.59
C GLY A 472 4.68 -30.54 -0.42
N ALA A 473 4.62 -29.24 -0.14
CA ALA A 473 3.93 -28.22 -0.94
C ALA A 473 4.91 -27.23 -1.58
N LEU A 474 4.74 -26.99 -2.88
CA LEU A 474 5.53 -26.05 -3.66
C LEU A 474 4.60 -25.06 -4.38
N PHE A 475 4.55 -23.83 -3.88
CA PHE A 475 3.79 -22.74 -4.47
C PHE A 475 4.58 -22.03 -5.59
N PRO A 476 3.91 -21.55 -6.65
CA PRO A 476 4.55 -20.80 -7.71
C PRO A 476 4.86 -19.35 -7.30
N TRP A 477 5.88 -18.75 -7.94
CA TRP A 477 6.28 -17.35 -7.79
C TRP A 477 5.11 -16.37 -7.92
N THR A 478 4.36 -16.51 -9.00
CA THR A 478 3.09 -15.84 -9.23
C THR A 478 1.97 -16.85 -9.20
N SER A 479 0.86 -16.49 -8.55
CA SER A 479 -0.28 -17.36 -8.37
C SER A 479 -1.55 -16.67 -8.88
N GLY A 480 -2.31 -17.37 -9.71
CA GLY A 480 -3.60 -16.91 -10.22
C GLY A 480 -4.76 -17.76 -9.69
N ARG A 481 -5.65 -18.20 -10.58
CA ARG A 481 -6.88 -18.93 -10.22
C ARG A 481 -6.59 -20.30 -9.60
N TYR A 482 -5.70 -21.05 -10.24
CA TYR A 482 -5.50 -22.48 -9.96
C TYR A 482 -4.26 -22.78 -9.11
N GLY A 483 -3.32 -21.84 -8.99
CA GLY A 483 -2.08 -22.04 -8.21
C GLY A 483 -1.11 -23.06 -8.81
N ASN A 484 -1.29 -23.45 -10.08
CA ASN A 484 -0.39 -24.35 -10.79
C ASN A 484 0.90 -23.64 -11.21
N CYS A 485 1.97 -24.41 -11.40
CA CYS A 485 3.19 -23.88 -12.02
C CYS A 485 2.91 -23.49 -13.47
N THR A 486 3.25 -22.25 -13.85
CA THR A 486 3.09 -21.71 -15.21
C THR A 486 4.38 -21.08 -15.71
N ASN A 487 4.32 -20.42 -16.87
CA ASN A 487 5.45 -19.70 -17.44
C ASN A 487 5.77 -18.42 -16.65
N THR A 488 4.78 -17.75 -16.07
CA THR A 488 4.97 -16.61 -15.16
C THR A 488 5.07 -17.07 -13.70
N GLY A 489 4.35 -18.13 -13.33
CA GLY A 489 4.33 -18.73 -12.01
C GLY A 489 5.30 -19.89 -11.88
N ARG A 490 6.61 -19.61 -11.92
CA ARG A 490 7.63 -20.66 -11.78
C ARG A 490 7.63 -21.23 -10.35
N CYS A 491 7.63 -22.55 -10.25
CA CYS A 491 7.77 -23.26 -8.98
C CYS A 491 9.21 -23.72 -8.68
N GLU A 492 9.98 -24.02 -9.73
CA GLU A 492 11.34 -24.57 -9.63
C GLU A 492 12.34 -23.61 -10.29
N SER A 493 13.60 -23.61 -9.80
CA SER A 493 14.74 -22.89 -10.36
C SER A 493 14.53 -21.37 -10.44
N TYR A 494 13.76 -20.80 -9.50
CA TYR A 494 13.58 -19.36 -9.32
C TYR A 494 13.48 -19.06 -7.83
N GLN A 495 12.54 -18.23 -7.38
CA GLN A 495 12.40 -17.87 -5.97
C GLN A 495 11.59 -18.88 -5.15
N TYR A 496 12.27 -19.65 -4.30
CA TYR A 496 11.64 -20.63 -3.41
C TYR A 496 11.18 -20.02 -2.08
N HIS A 497 11.82 -18.93 -1.62
CA HIS A 497 11.59 -18.34 -0.30
C HIS A 497 10.13 -17.97 -0.03
N LEU A 498 9.32 -17.66 -1.06
CA LEU A 498 7.89 -17.37 -0.89
C LEU A 498 7.15 -18.46 -0.10
N ASN A 499 7.61 -19.70 -0.20
CA ASN A 499 7.04 -20.81 0.54
C ASN A 499 7.26 -20.63 2.05
N THR A 500 8.45 -20.20 2.49
CA THR A 500 8.70 -19.86 3.90
C THR A 500 7.90 -18.64 4.32
N ASP A 501 7.69 -17.68 3.43
CA ASP A 501 6.89 -16.48 3.68
C ASP A 501 5.41 -16.84 3.94
N ILE A 502 4.85 -17.74 3.11
CA ILE A 502 3.50 -18.29 3.30
C ILE A 502 3.39 -19.05 4.63
N ALA A 503 4.36 -19.89 4.97
CA ALA A 503 4.37 -20.64 6.23
C ALA A 503 4.45 -19.70 7.44
N LEU A 504 5.30 -18.66 7.37
CA LEU A 504 5.40 -17.63 8.40
C LEU A 504 4.10 -16.86 8.56
N ALA A 505 3.43 -16.46 7.47
CA ALA A 505 2.14 -15.78 7.54
C ALA A 505 1.08 -16.62 8.25
N HIS A 506 1.05 -17.95 8.02
CA HIS A 506 0.13 -18.86 8.73
C HIS A 506 0.49 -18.99 10.20
N TRP A 507 1.78 -19.02 10.53
CA TRP A 507 2.23 -19.03 11.91
C TRP A 507 1.85 -17.75 12.66
N GLN A 508 2.12 -16.61 12.05
CA GLN A 508 1.77 -15.29 12.57
C GLN A 508 0.26 -15.13 12.76
N TYR A 509 -0.57 -15.67 11.86
CA TYR A 509 -2.03 -15.66 12.04
C TYR A 509 -2.42 -16.33 13.35
N TYR A 510 -1.84 -17.51 13.63
CA TYR A 510 -2.08 -18.19 14.90
C TYR A 510 -1.51 -17.42 16.09
N GLN A 511 -0.30 -16.86 16.02
CA GLN A 511 0.24 -16.06 17.13
C GLN A 511 -0.64 -14.85 17.46
N SER A 512 -1.20 -14.20 16.43
CA SER A 512 -2.09 -13.05 16.55
C SER A 512 -3.50 -13.42 17.04
N THR A 513 -4.06 -14.58 16.65
CA THR A 513 -5.45 -14.93 16.98
C THR A 513 -5.59 -15.93 18.13
N LYS A 514 -4.56 -16.76 18.35
CA LYS A 514 -4.54 -17.93 19.23
C LYS A 514 -5.63 -18.97 18.93
N ASP A 515 -6.13 -18.99 17.71
CA ASP A 515 -7.13 -19.96 17.26
C ASP A 515 -6.46 -21.32 16.95
N ALA A 516 -6.42 -22.20 17.95
CA ALA A 516 -5.83 -23.53 17.82
C ALA A 516 -6.61 -24.44 16.87
N SER A 517 -7.93 -24.25 16.73
CA SER A 517 -8.74 -25.01 15.77
C SER A 517 -8.38 -24.60 14.35
N TRP A 518 -8.26 -23.30 14.07
CA TRP A 518 -7.76 -22.81 12.80
C TRP A 518 -6.32 -23.28 12.52
N LEU A 519 -5.44 -23.28 13.53
CA LEU A 519 -4.09 -23.82 13.38
C LEU A 519 -4.15 -25.31 13.01
N MET A 520 -4.99 -26.10 13.65
CA MET A 520 -5.13 -27.53 13.33
C MET A 520 -5.64 -27.75 11.90
N ASP A 521 -6.65 -26.99 11.48
CA ASP A 521 -7.38 -27.24 10.23
C ASP A 521 -6.72 -26.60 9.01
N LYS A 522 -6.03 -25.46 9.18
CA LYS A 522 -5.47 -24.67 8.07
C LYS A 522 -3.99 -24.34 8.25
N GLY A 523 -3.58 -23.88 9.43
CA GLY A 523 -2.22 -23.41 9.66
C GLY A 523 -1.16 -24.52 9.63
N TRP A 524 -1.37 -25.60 10.38
CA TRP A 524 -0.45 -26.72 10.49
C TRP A 524 -0.32 -27.53 9.19
N PRO A 525 -1.39 -27.87 8.45
CA PRO A 525 -1.25 -28.47 7.13
C PRO A 525 -0.35 -27.64 6.21
N MET A 526 -0.51 -26.31 6.19
CA MET A 526 0.36 -25.42 5.41
C MET A 526 1.82 -25.45 5.88
N ILE A 527 2.05 -25.13 7.17
CA ILE A 527 3.40 -25.04 7.75
C ILE A 527 4.15 -26.36 7.57
N LYS A 528 3.51 -27.49 7.88
CA LYS A 528 4.11 -28.82 7.77
C LYS A 528 4.42 -29.16 6.31
N SER A 529 3.49 -28.94 5.38
CA SER A 529 3.72 -29.30 3.97
C SER A 529 4.85 -28.49 3.34
N VAL A 530 5.00 -27.21 3.69
CA VAL A 530 6.16 -26.42 3.24
C VAL A 530 7.46 -26.90 3.91
N ALA A 531 7.41 -27.20 5.21
CA ALA A 531 8.58 -27.72 5.93
C ALA A 531 9.06 -29.06 5.36
N ASP A 532 8.13 -29.97 5.05
CA ASP A 532 8.43 -31.24 4.38
C ASP A 532 9.05 -31.01 2.99
N MET A 533 8.59 -29.98 2.25
CA MET A 533 9.15 -29.61 0.95
C MET A 533 10.60 -29.17 1.07
N PHE A 534 10.91 -28.23 1.97
CA PHE A 534 12.28 -27.78 2.15
C PHE A 534 13.19 -28.86 2.72
N ALA A 535 12.69 -29.71 3.61
CA ALA A 535 13.44 -30.85 4.12
C ALA A 535 13.81 -31.86 3.02
N ALA A 536 13.00 -31.96 1.95
CA ALA A 536 13.28 -32.77 0.77
C ALA A 536 14.12 -32.03 -0.30
N PHE A 537 14.07 -30.70 -0.32
CA PHE A 537 14.77 -29.84 -1.28
C PHE A 537 16.26 -29.68 -0.99
N VAL A 538 16.64 -29.54 0.29
CA VAL A 538 18.05 -29.31 0.66
C VAL A 538 18.94 -30.52 0.37
N VAL A 539 20.19 -30.26 -0.01
CA VAL A 539 21.15 -31.30 -0.38
C VAL A 539 22.23 -31.43 0.71
N PRO A 540 22.46 -32.62 1.28
CA PRO A 540 23.53 -32.81 2.26
C PRO A 540 24.91 -32.73 1.60
N ASN A 541 25.76 -31.84 2.10
CA ASN A 541 27.13 -31.68 1.65
C ASN A 541 28.07 -32.58 2.47
N LYS A 542 28.46 -33.73 1.89
CA LYS A 542 29.34 -34.70 2.57
C LYS A 542 30.73 -34.17 2.91
N LYS A 543 31.18 -33.07 2.30
CA LYS A 543 32.51 -32.50 2.54
C LYS A 543 32.51 -31.57 3.74
N THR A 544 31.48 -30.72 3.87
CA THR A 544 31.37 -29.74 4.96
C THR A 544 30.57 -30.25 6.14
N GLY A 545 29.69 -31.24 5.93
CA GLY A 545 28.71 -31.69 6.91
C GLY A 545 27.49 -30.77 7.02
N GLU A 546 27.38 -29.77 6.14
CA GLU A 546 26.28 -28.80 6.06
C GLU A 546 25.19 -29.27 5.09
N PHE A 547 24.08 -28.51 5.00
CA PHE A 547 23.09 -28.63 3.94
C PHE A 547 23.13 -27.42 3.01
N ASP A 548 23.09 -27.70 1.71
CA ASP A 548 23.10 -26.69 0.65
C ASP A 548 21.73 -26.55 -0.02
N THR A 549 21.44 -25.35 -0.51
CA THR A 549 20.40 -25.10 -1.52
C THR A 549 21.04 -24.80 -2.86
N ILE A 550 20.45 -25.30 -3.94
CA ILE A 550 21.06 -25.29 -5.27
C ILE A 550 20.16 -24.53 -6.24
N LEU A 551 20.74 -23.62 -7.03
CA LEU A 551 20.07 -22.86 -8.09
C LEU A 551 18.79 -22.12 -7.63
N VAL A 552 18.85 -21.48 -6.46
CA VAL A 552 17.79 -20.62 -5.93
C VAL A 552 17.88 -19.20 -6.53
N GLY A 553 16.74 -18.50 -6.52
CA GLY A 553 16.66 -17.05 -6.65
C GLY A 553 16.35 -16.42 -5.30
N GLU A 554 17.08 -15.37 -4.96
CA GLU A 554 16.87 -14.56 -3.76
C GLU A 554 15.86 -13.43 -4.01
N PRO A 555 15.36 -12.75 -2.97
CA PRO A 555 14.57 -11.53 -3.13
C PRO A 555 15.22 -10.47 -4.02
N ASP A 556 16.55 -10.36 -4.03
CA ASP A 556 17.27 -9.67 -5.10
C ASP A 556 17.11 -10.44 -6.41
N GLU A 557 16.24 -9.96 -7.29
CA GLU A 557 15.98 -10.65 -8.55
C GLU A 557 17.17 -10.62 -9.54
N PHE A 558 18.27 -9.93 -9.23
CA PHE A 558 19.52 -10.10 -9.97
C PHE A 558 20.23 -11.41 -9.58
N ALA A 559 20.00 -11.90 -8.36
CA ALA A 559 20.63 -13.08 -7.79
C ALA A 559 19.82 -14.35 -8.09
N PHE A 560 19.61 -14.62 -9.38
CA PHE A 560 18.96 -15.84 -9.85
C PHE A 560 19.98 -16.94 -10.22
N PHE A 561 19.59 -18.21 -10.08
CA PHE A 561 20.44 -19.40 -10.27
C PHE A 561 21.70 -19.41 -9.39
N LYS A 562 21.55 -19.04 -8.12
CA LYS A 562 22.64 -19.01 -7.14
C LYS A 562 22.54 -20.20 -6.19
N ASN A 563 23.67 -20.61 -5.61
CA ASN A 563 23.67 -21.60 -4.55
C ASN A 563 23.65 -20.89 -3.19
N ASN A 564 22.98 -21.52 -2.23
CA ASN A 564 22.96 -21.08 -0.85
C ASN A 564 22.48 -19.64 -0.69
N GLY A 565 21.29 -19.31 -1.19
CA GLY A 565 20.70 -18.00 -0.96
C GLY A 565 20.48 -17.73 0.53
N ALA A 566 20.99 -16.62 1.06
CA ALA A 566 21.02 -16.36 2.49
C ALA A 566 19.63 -16.16 3.11
N PHE A 567 18.74 -15.40 2.44
CA PHE A 567 17.37 -15.22 2.88
C PHE A 567 16.58 -16.53 2.77
N THR A 568 16.70 -17.24 1.64
CA THR A 568 16.06 -18.56 1.49
C THR A 568 16.50 -19.53 2.59
N ASN A 569 17.80 -19.64 2.84
CA ASN A 569 18.34 -20.58 3.84
C ASN A 569 18.00 -20.15 5.27
N ALA A 570 17.97 -18.84 5.57
CA ALA A 570 17.47 -18.33 6.84
C ALA A 570 15.98 -18.66 7.04
N GLY A 571 15.16 -18.51 6.01
CA GLY A 571 13.74 -18.89 6.04
C GLY A 571 13.56 -20.38 6.34
N ILE A 572 14.34 -21.25 5.69
CA ILE A 572 14.33 -22.70 5.94
C ILE A 572 14.75 -23.00 7.38
N LYS A 573 15.83 -22.37 7.86
CA LYS A 573 16.31 -22.50 9.23
C LYS A 573 15.22 -22.16 10.24
N MET A 574 14.55 -21.02 10.06
CA MET A 574 13.50 -20.58 10.97
C MET A 574 12.23 -21.45 10.88
N LEU A 575 11.86 -21.90 9.67
CA LEU A 575 10.72 -22.79 9.49
C LEU A 575 10.93 -24.15 10.18
N LEU A 576 12.07 -24.78 9.94
CA LEU A 576 12.37 -26.12 10.45
C LEU A 576 12.81 -26.12 11.92
N GLY A 577 13.44 -25.04 12.39
CA GLY A 577 13.95 -24.90 13.75
C GLY A 577 12.97 -24.26 14.73
N GLU A 578 12.13 -23.31 14.28
CA GLU A 578 11.30 -22.47 15.16
C GLU A 578 9.80 -22.62 14.88
N TYR A 579 9.33 -22.20 13.69
CA TYR A 579 7.88 -22.07 13.43
C TYR A 579 7.17 -23.43 13.39
N GLY A 580 7.74 -24.38 12.64
CA GLY A 580 7.22 -25.74 12.53
C GLY A 580 7.19 -26.45 13.89
N PRO A 581 8.31 -26.55 14.61
CA PRO A 581 8.33 -27.14 15.95
C PRO A 581 7.39 -26.45 16.95
N ALA A 582 7.30 -25.12 16.93
CA ALA A 582 6.38 -24.40 17.81
C ALA A 582 4.91 -24.69 17.49
N ALA A 583 4.53 -24.75 16.21
CA ALA A 583 3.18 -25.14 15.78
C ALA A 583 2.85 -26.59 16.16
N ALA A 584 3.80 -27.51 15.96
CA ALA A 584 3.66 -28.91 16.34
C ALA A 584 3.43 -29.05 17.86
N LYS A 585 4.21 -28.31 18.67
CA LYS A 585 4.10 -28.29 20.13
C LYS A 585 2.72 -27.82 20.60
N VAL A 586 2.18 -26.76 19.99
CA VAL A 586 0.82 -26.26 20.29
C VAL A 586 -0.24 -27.34 20.07
N LEU A 587 -0.11 -28.11 18.99
CA LEU A 587 -1.07 -29.15 18.60
C LEU A 587 -0.75 -30.55 19.15
N ASN A 588 0.28 -30.67 19.99
CA ASN A 588 0.80 -31.94 20.48
C ASN A 588 1.08 -32.96 19.35
N LYS A 589 1.75 -32.49 18.28
CA LYS A 589 2.21 -33.28 17.14
C LYS A 589 3.70 -33.56 17.24
N GLU A 590 4.14 -34.66 16.64
CA GLU A 590 5.56 -34.99 16.52
C GLU A 590 6.23 -34.12 15.45
N VAL A 591 7.47 -33.70 15.73
CA VAL A 591 8.34 -33.00 14.80
C VAL A 591 9.25 -34.02 14.11
N PRO A 592 9.35 -34.03 12.77
CA PRO A 592 10.29 -34.90 12.07
C PRO A 592 11.74 -34.66 12.52
N GLN A 593 12.46 -35.74 12.83
CA GLN A 593 13.80 -35.67 13.44
C GLN A 593 14.84 -34.97 12.55
N ASN A 594 14.69 -35.04 11.22
CA ASN A 594 15.62 -34.39 10.29
C ASN A 594 15.48 -32.86 10.24
N TRP A 595 14.36 -32.29 10.72
CA TRP A 595 14.15 -30.84 10.68
C TRP A 595 15.17 -30.09 11.53
N SER A 596 15.41 -30.53 12.76
CA SER A 596 16.38 -29.89 13.65
C SER A 596 17.80 -30.01 13.10
N GLU A 597 18.17 -31.15 12.54
CA GLU A 597 19.49 -31.33 11.93
C GLU A 597 19.71 -30.39 10.74
N ILE A 598 18.72 -30.23 9.86
CA ILE A 598 18.81 -29.30 8.73
C ILE A 598 18.88 -27.86 9.25
N ALA A 599 18.01 -27.47 10.19
CA ALA A 599 18.00 -26.11 10.73
C ALA A 599 19.33 -25.74 11.41
N GLU A 600 19.97 -26.67 12.10
CA GLU A 600 21.28 -26.45 12.75
C GLU A 600 22.43 -26.33 11.74
N LYS A 601 22.36 -27.07 10.62
CA LYS A 601 23.50 -27.25 9.69
C LYS A 601 23.29 -26.66 8.30
N ILE A 602 22.16 -26.01 8.02
CA ILE A 602 21.96 -25.34 6.73
C ILE A 602 22.92 -24.17 6.59
N ARG A 603 23.56 -24.09 5.43
CA ARG A 603 24.60 -23.12 5.15
C ARG A 603 24.03 -21.71 5.03
N ILE A 604 24.55 -20.77 5.81
CA ILE A 604 24.32 -19.32 5.61
C ILE A 604 25.64 -18.75 5.07
N PRO A 605 25.69 -18.21 3.84
CA PRO A 605 26.92 -17.63 3.31
C PRO A 605 27.35 -16.40 4.11
N THR A 606 28.64 -16.35 4.44
CA THR A 606 29.17 -15.30 5.30
C THR A 606 30.58 -14.89 4.90
N ASN A 607 30.90 -13.60 5.07
CA ASN A 607 32.26 -13.09 5.10
C ASN A 607 32.65 -12.75 6.54
N SER A 608 33.29 -13.70 7.21
CA SER A 608 33.66 -13.57 8.63
C SER A 608 34.67 -12.46 8.93
N LYS A 609 35.46 -12.03 7.94
CA LYS A 609 36.43 -10.93 8.10
C LYS A 609 35.72 -9.58 8.22
N SER A 610 34.72 -9.35 7.37
CA SER A 610 33.93 -8.12 7.36
C SER A 610 32.69 -8.21 8.27
N LYS A 611 32.36 -9.40 8.78
CA LYS A 611 31.10 -9.70 9.49
C LYS A 611 29.88 -9.25 8.66
N ILE A 612 29.86 -9.64 7.39
CA ILE A 612 28.78 -9.35 6.44
C ILE A 612 28.25 -10.68 5.92
N THR A 613 26.94 -10.87 6.00
CA THR A 613 26.23 -11.99 5.39
C THR A 613 26.29 -11.81 3.87
N LEU A 614 26.74 -12.83 3.15
CA LEU A 614 26.73 -12.79 1.69
C LEU A 614 25.36 -13.24 1.22
N GLU A 615 24.82 -12.63 0.17
CA GLU A 615 23.48 -12.97 -0.33
C GLU A 615 23.42 -14.38 -0.93
N PHE A 616 24.53 -14.83 -1.50
CA PHE A 616 24.73 -16.18 -2.02
C PHE A 616 26.22 -16.55 -1.94
N ASP A 617 26.53 -17.83 -2.17
CA ASP A 617 27.92 -18.29 -2.19
C ASP A 617 28.75 -17.56 -3.25
N ASP A 618 29.96 -17.13 -2.87
CA ASP A 618 30.93 -16.42 -3.73
C ASP A 618 30.43 -15.06 -4.28
N MET A 619 29.47 -14.41 -3.62
CA MET A 619 29.01 -13.06 -3.97
C MET A 619 30.18 -12.06 -4.02
N PRO A 620 30.41 -11.37 -5.16
CA PRO A 620 31.49 -10.39 -5.28
C PRO A 620 31.12 -9.05 -4.59
N GLY A 621 32.11 -8.31 -4.13
CA GLY A 621 31.94 -7.07 -3.37
C GLY A 621 31.41 -5.85 -4.15
N ASP A 622 31.24 -5.97 -5.46
CA ASP A 622 30.68 -4.97 -6.37
C ASP A 622 29.30 -5.37 -6.92
N TRP A 623 28.70 -6.43 -6.37
CA TRP A 623 27.32 -6.83 -6.68
C TRP A 623 26.33 -5.72 -6.30
N LYS A 624 25.50 -5.31 -7.26
CA LYS A 624 24.37 -4.41 -7.02
C LYS A 624 23.14 -5.23 -6.66
N VAL A 625 22.29 -4.67 -5.82
CA VAL A 625 21.10 -5.34 -5.29
C VAL A 625 19.86 -4.61 -5.78
N LYS A 626 18.88 -5.34 -6.32
CA LYS A 626 17.63 -4.76 -6.80
C LYS A 626 16.78 -4.22 -5.66
N GLN A 627 16.59 -5.02 -4.61
CA GLN A 627 15.68 -4.75 -3.50
C GLN A 627 16.11 -5.45 -2.20
N ALA A 628 15.44 -5.15 -1.09
CA ALA A 628 15.77 -5.76 0.21
C ALA A 628 15.77 -7.30 0.15
N SER A 629 16.88 -7.90 0.58
CA SER A 629 17.10 -9.35 0.60
C SER A 629 17.72 -9.81 1.93
N VAL A 630 19.02 -9.65 2.16
CA VAL A 630 19.65 -9.95 3.47
C VAL A 630 18.99 -9.18 4.62
N ALA A 631 18.57 -7.93 4.36
CA ALA A 631 17.81 -7.13 5.35
C ALA A 631 16.51 -7.82 5.81
N LEU A 632 15.91 -8.70 4.99
CA LEU A 632 14.71 -9.45 5.35
C LEU A 632 14.97 -10.57 6.38
N MET A 633 16.23 -10.97 6.57
CA MET A 633 16.60 -11.92 7.62
C MET A 633 16.34 -11.34 9.01
N ASN A 634 16.71 -10.08 9.25
CA ASN A 634 16.46 -9.44 10.54
C ASN A 634 14.96 -9.16 10.76
N TYR A 635 14.25 -8.70 9.73
CA TYR A 635 12.80 -8.56 9.74
C TYR A 635 12.24 -8.81 8.33
N PRO A 636 11.28 -9.73 8.14
CA PRO A 636 10.39 -10.28 9.17
C PRO A 636 10.82 -11.64 9.75
N LEU A 637 11.92 -12.26 9.29
CA LEU A 637 12.29 -13.60 9.77
C LEU A 637 12.81 -13.64 11.21
N GLU A 638 13.21 -12.49 11.77
CA GLU A 638 13.79 -12.39 13.11
C GLU A 638 15.04 -13.27 13.31
N TYR A 639 15.78 -13.52 12.22
CA TYR A 639 17.04 -14.27 12.22
C TYR A 639 18.25 -13.35 12.07
N ARG A 640 19.20 -13.49 12.99
CA ARG A 640 20.47 -12.78 12.96
C ARG A 640 21.59 -13.64 13.51
N ILE A 641 22.76 -13.60 12.87
CA ILE A 641 23.97 -14.26 13.37
C ILE A 641 24.42 -13.59 14.68
N SER A 642 24.47 -12.26 14.67
CA SER A 642 24.55 -11.41 15.86
C SER A 642 24.14 -9.98 15.52
N GLU A 643 24.04 -9.09 16.52
CA GLU A 643 23.73 -7.67 16.29
C GLU A 643 24.78 -6.96 15.43
N ASP A 644 26.06 -7.28 15.60
CA ASP A 644 27.14 -6.71 14.78
C ASP A 644 26.96 -7.05 13.30
N TRP A 645 26.58 -8.31 12.99
CA TRP A 645 26.33 -8.75 11.62
C TRP A 645 25.11 -8.04 11.05
N ALA A 646 23.99 -8.02 11.77
CA ALA A 646 22.79 -7.35 11.30
C ALA A 646 23.00 -5.84 11.07
N ARG A 647 23.82 -5.18 11.89
CA ARG A 647 24.23 -3.78 11.71
C ARG A 647 25.09 -3.59 10.47
N ASN A 648 26.12 -4.41 10.31
CA ASN A 648 27.01 -4.33 9.15
C ASN A 648 26.29 -4.68 7.84
N ASP A 649 25.36 -5.63 7.87
CA ASP A 649 24.52 -5.99 6.74
C ASP A 649 23.68 -4.78 6.32
N LEU A 650 23.03 -4.10 7.26
CA LEU A 650 22.23 -2.92 6.97
C LEU A 650 23.06 -1.79 6.33
N ASP A 651 24.24 -1.51 6.89
CA ASP A 651 25.16 -0.49 6.36
C ASP A 651 25.65 -0.86 4.94
N TYR A 652 26.12 -2.09 4.75
CA TYR A 652 26.62 -2.57 3.46
C TYR A 652 25.53 -2.59 2.39
N TYR A 653 24.36 -3.16 2.69
CA TYR A 653 23.29 -3.31 1.71
C TYR A 653 22.56 -2.00 1.42
N SER A 654 22.59 -1.00 2.31
CA SER A 654 22.06 0.34 1.99
C SER A 654 22.86 1.01 0.87
N GLU A 655 24.16 0.76 0.78
CA GLU A 655 25.01 1.26 -0.32
C GLU A 655 24.89 0.43 -1.61
N MET A 656 24.63 -0.87 -1.48
CA MET A 656 24.55 -1.79 -2.63
C MET A 656 23.18 -1.81 -3.29
N ASN A 657 22.12 -1.44 -2.58
CA ASN A 657 20.78 -1.33 -3.15
C ASN A 657 20.73 -0.24 -4.22
N THR A 658 20.14 -0.58 -5.36
CA THR A 658 19.85 0.38 -6.42
C THR A 658 18.84 1.40 -5.91
N TYR A 659 19.14 2.68 -6.09
CA TYR A 659 18.29 3.76 -5.54
C TYR A 659 16.97 3.94 -6.31
N HIS A 660 16.89 3.43 -7.55
CA HIS A 660 15.67 3.32 -8.35
C HIS A 660 14.90 2.01 -8.14
N GLY A 661 15.31 1.20 -7.16
CA GLY A 661 14.63 -0.06 -6.82
C GLY A 661 13.17 0.13 -6.38
N PRO A 662 12.40 -0.96 -6.32
CA PRO A 662 10.97 -0.90 -6.07
C PRO A 662 10.62 -0.40 -4.65
N ALA A 663 9.40 0.13 -4.50
CA ALA A 663 8.87 0.85 -3.35
C ALA A 663 8.75 0.07 -2.02
N MET A 664 9.30 -1.14 -1.94
CA MET A 664 9.25 -2.01 -0.75
C MET A 664 10.53 -1.97 0.08
N THR A 665 11.70 -1.77 -0.55
CA THR A 665 13.03 -1.92 0.06
C THR A 665 13.20 -1.10 1.33
N TRP A 666 13.02 0.22 1.23
CA TRP A 666 13.42 1.14 2.31
C TRP A 666 12.53 1.05 3.56
N SER A 667 11.36 0.43 3.46
CA SER A 667 10.52 0.18 4.63
C SER A 667 11.17 -0.85 5.58
N ILE A 668 11.80 -1.90 5.05
CA ILE A 668 12.56 -2.88 5.84
C ILE A 668 13.79 -2.24 6.47
N PHE A 669 14.48 -1.37 5.71
CA PHE A 669 15.60 -0.61 6.26
C PHE A 669 15.15 0.31 7.40
N SER A 670 13.99 0.96 7.29
CA SER A 670 13.41 1.76 8.38
C SER A 670 13.09 0.91 9.61
N ILE A 671 12.49 -0.27 9.44
CA ILE A 671 12.14 -1.19 10.55
C ILE A 671 13.39 -1.74 11.22
N ASN A 672 14.35 -2.22 10.43
CA ASN A 672 15.61 -2.71 10.95
C ASN A 672 16.38 -1.59 11.64
N GLU A 673 16.48 -0.41 11.03
CA GLU A 673 17.18 0.71 11.65
C GLU A 673 16.51 1.14 12.94
N ALA A 674 15.18 1.19 12.99
CA ALA A 674 14.44 1.46 14.22
C ALA A 674 14.84 0.49 15.34
N GLN A 675 14.88 -0.82 15.07
CA GLN A 675 15.27 -1.84 16.05
C GLN A 675 16.72 -1.68 16.53
N LEU A 676 17.62 -1.31 15.62
CA LEU A 676 19.01 -1.77 15.67
C LEU A 676 19.97 -0.56 15.79
N GLN A 677 19.49 0.67 15.54
CA GLN A 677 20.23 1.93 15.70
C GLN A 677 20.54 2.22 17.18
N LYS A 678 21.80 2.59 17.45
CA LYS A 678 22.29 2.96 18.79
C LYS A 678 22.46 4.48 18.97
N SER A 679 22.54 5.22 17.87
CA SER A 679 22.74 6.67 17.81
C SER A 679 22.09 7.20 16.54
N GLY A 680 21.74 8.48 16.53
CA GLY A 680 21.17 9.12 15.35
C GLY A 680 19.68 8.86 15.16
N CYS A 681 19.23 9.03 13.92
CA CYS A 681 17.82 9.06 13.52
C CYS A 681 17.61 8.57 12.09
N ALA A 682 18.53 7.78 11.54
CA ALA A 682 18.46 7.27 10.17
C ALA A 682 17.19 6.43 9.90
N ALA A 683 16.56 5.87 10.93
CA ALA A 683 15.26 5.20 10.81
C ALA A 683 14.19 6.11 10.17
N TYR A 684 14.22 7.41 10.45
CA TYR A 684 13.33 8.40 9.84
C TYR A 684 13.73 8.71 8.39
N THR A 685 15.02 8.78 8.08
CA THR A 685 15.51 8.92 6.70
C THR A 685 14.99 7.79 5.83
N TYR A 686 15.11 6.54 6.28
CA TYR A 686 14.57 5.39 5.56
C TYR A 686 13.04 5.39 5.49
N LEU A 687 12.35 5.90 6.53
CA LEU A 687 10.89 6.07 6.50
C LEU A 687 10.46 6.99 5.35
N LEU A 688 11.12 8.14 5.18
CA LEU A 688 10.86 9.03 4.05
C LEU A 688 11.21 8.38 2.72
N ARG A 689 12.39 7.73 2.62
CA ARG A 689 12.80 6.99 1.42
C ARG A 689 11.78 5.94 1.00
N SER A 690 11.08 5.34 1.96
CA SER A 690 10.09 4.29 1.69
C SER A 690 8.76 4.78 1.12
N SER A 691 8.52 6.10 1.08
CA SER A 691 7.22 6.67 0.67
C SER A 691 7.34 7.78 -0.36
N GLU A 692 8.09 8.85 -0.07
CA GLU A 692 8.09 10.09 -0.87
C GLU A 692 8.48 9.87 -2.34
N PRO A 693 9.50 9.09 -2.71
CA PRO A 693 9.84 8.88 -4.12
C PRO A 693 8.74 8.16 -4.93
N TYR A 694 7.88 7.41 -4.25
CA TYR A 694 6.95 6.46 -4.85
C TYR A 694 5.51 6.97 -4.86
N LEU A 695 5.16 7.88 -3.96
CA LEU A 695 3.83 8.47 -3.91
C LEU A 695 3.57 9.41 -5.10
N ARG A 696 2.35 9.39 -5.61
CA ARG A 696 1.86 10.30 -6.66
C ARG A 696 0.67 11.09 -6.15
N ASP A 697 0.82 12.41 -6.21
CA ASP A 697 -0.29 13.34 -6.09
C ASP A 697 -1.24 13.22 -7.28
N PRO A 698 -2.53 13.53 -7.12
CA PRO A 698 -3.14 14.13 -5.93
C PRO A 698 -3.71 13.10 -4.94
N PHE A 699 -3.72 11.81 -5.29
CA PHE A 699 -4.42 10.77 -4.53
C PHE A 699 -3.51 9.87 -3.69
N TYR A 700 -2.22 10.22 -3.55
CA TYR A 700 -1.26 9.53 -2.68
C TYR A 700 -1.21 8.01 -2.94
N GLN A 701 -1.31 7.65 -4.21
CA GLN A 701 -1.15 6.28 -4.69
C GLN A 701 0.33 5.99 -4.93
N PHE A 702 0.79 4.80 -4.55
CA PHE A 702 2.16 4.38 -4.81
C PHE A 702 2.34 3.96 -6.26
N SER A 703 3.44 4.38 -6.87
CA SER A 703 4.06 3.76 -8.04
C SER A 703 5.07 2.72 -7.57
N GLU A 704 5.30 1.67 -8.37
CA GLU A 704 6.31 0.66 -8.07
C GLU A 704 7.71 1.24 -7.93
N THR A 705 8.04 2.26 -8.74
CA THR A 705 9.37 2.85 -8.82
C THR A 705 9.31 4.37 -8.67
N ALA A 706 10.48 4.99 -8.46
CA ALA A 706 10.57 6.45 -8.41
C ALA A 706 10.26 7.11 -9.77
N LEU A 707 10.47 6.39 -10.88
CA LEU A 707 10.27 6.88 -12.24
C LEU A 707 9.12 6.16 -12.96
N ASP A 708 8.17 6.93 -13.50
CA ASP A 708 6.98 6.37 -14.18
C ASP A 708 7.22 5.91 -15.63
N LYS A 709 8.45 6.03 -16.12
CA LYS A 709 8.84 5.62 -17.49
C LYS A 709 9.83 4.46 -17.42
N PRO A 710 9.78 3.53 -18.39
CA PRO A 710 10.81 2.53 -18.52
C PRO A 710 12.12 3.25 -18.85
N GLU A 711 13.11 3.10 -17.99
CA GLU A 711 14.45 3.57 -18.26
C GLU A 711 15.03 2.73 -19.41
N ARG A 712 15.38 3.39 -20.50
CA ARG A 712 16.11 2.77 -21.62
C ARG A 712 17.59 3.08 -21.44
N ASP A 713 18.44 2.19 -21.93
CA ASP A 713 19.90 2.39 -22.05
C ASP A 713 20.73 2.25 -20.76
N GLY A 714 20.40 1.29 -19.88
CA GLY A 714 21.30 0.87 -18.80
C GLY A 714 21.36 1.79 -17.58
N ASP A 715 20.57 2.86 -17.55
CA ASP A 715 20.50 3.83 -16.44
C ASP A 715 19.77 3.28 -15.18
N SER A 716 18.89 2.28 -15.33
CA SER A 716 18.35 1.50 -14.21
C SER A 716 18.70 0.03 -14.31
N LEU A 717 19.54 -0.39 -13.38
CA LEU A 717 19.80 -1.80 -13.14
C LEU A 717 18.56 -2.53 -12.62
N ALA A 718 17.63 -1.85 -11.92
CA ALA A 718 16.48 -2.45 -11.23
C ALA A 718 15.47 -3.14 -12.15
N PHE A 719 15.31 -2.64 -13.38
CA PHE A 719 14.40 -3.19 -14.39
C PHE A 719 15.12 -3.35 -15.73
N PRO A 720 16.05 -4.33 -15.84
CA PRO A 720 16.93 -4.46 -17.01
C PRO A 720 16.16 -4.81 -18.30
N PHE A 721 14.86 -5.15 -18.20
CA PHE A 721 13.97 -5.43 -19.31
C PHE A 721 13.13 -4.22 -19.76
N GLY A 722 13.31 -3.04 -19.16
CA GLY A 722 12.60 -1.80 -19.54
C GLY A 722 11.10 -1.89 -19.31
N LEU A 723 10.68 -2.31 -18.10
CA LEU A 723 9.27 -2.46 -17.73
C LEU A 723 8.67 -1.14 -17.26
N TYR A 724 7.41 -0.90 -17.59
CA TYR A 724 6.63 0.17 -16.97
C TYR A 724 6.32 -0.19 -15.52
N PRO A 725 6.31 0.76 -14.57
CA PRO A 725 6.00 0.45 -13.18
C PRO A 725 4.53 0.09 -12.98
N ALA A 726 4.25 -0.81 -12.04
CA ALA A 726 2.89 -1.06 -11.58
C ALA A 726 2.28 0.19 -10.91
N PHE A 727 1.00 0.43 -11.17
CA PHE A 727 0.25 1.50 -10.52
C PHE A 727 -1.26 1.18 -10.45
N PRO A 728 -1.94 1.42 -9.31
CA PRO A 728 -1.32 1.69 -8.00
C PRO A 728 -0.48 0.48 -7.54
N PHE A 729 0.43 0.69 -6.58
CA PHE A 729 1.31 -0.35 -6.05
C PHE A 729 1.14 -0.53 -4.55
N LEU A 730 0.22 -1.41 -4.16
CA LEU A 730 -0.16 -1.71 -2.78
C LEU A 730 0.96 -2.40 -1.98
N THR A 731 1.93 -3.04 -2.64
CA THR A 731 3.11 -3.61 -1.98
C THR A 731 3.91 -2.52 -1.26
N GLY A 732 4.18 -1.40 -1.93
CA GLY A 732 4.87 -0.25 -1.33
C GLY A 732 4.07 0.36 -0.18
N ALA A 733 2.76 0.54 -0.37
CA ALA A 733 1.85 1.01 0.68
C ALA A 733 1.86 0.07 1.91
N GLY A 734 1.82 -1.24 1.68
CA GLY A 734 1.89 -2.25 2.73
C GLY A 734 3.18 -2.19 3.53
N GLY A 735 4.33 -2.16 2.85
CA GLY A 735 5.65 -2.05 3.48
C GLY A 735 5.78 -0.77 4.30
N PHE A 736 5.34 0.37 3.75
CA PHE A 736 5.33 1.65 4.45
C PHE A 736 4.53 1.62 5.77
N LEU A 737 3.36 0.96 5.79
CA LEU A 737 2.56 0.78 7.02
C LEU A 737 3.29 -0.08 8.08
N GLN A 738 4.16 -1.00 7.67
CA GLN A 738 4.97 -1.80 8.60
C GLN A 738 6.00 -0.95 9.35
N ALA A 739 6.52 0.12 8.74
CA ALA A 739 7.46 1.02 9.43
C ALA A 739 6.85 1.65 10.70
N PHE A 740 5.54 1.90 10.71
CA PHE A 740 4.83 2.36 11.91
C PHE A 740 4.47 1.21 12.86
N THR A 741 3.89 0.13 12.33
CA THR A 741 3.31 -0.95 13.14
C THR A 741 4.33 -1.94 13.70
N HIS A 742 5.50 -2.07 13.07
CA HIS A 742 6.57 -3.01 13.44
C HIS A 742 7.93 -2.30 13.60
N GLY A 743 8.14 -1.15 12.97
CA GLY A 743 9.35 -0.32 13.14
C GLY A 743 9.25 0.54 14.39
N LEU A 744 8.45 1.60 14.36
CA LEU A 744 8.38 2.60 15.45
C LEU A 744 7.80 2.03 16.75
N THR A 745 6.85 1.09 16.68
CA THR A 745 6.34 0.38 17.87
C THR A 745 7.27 -0.75 18.33
N GLY A 746 8.15 -1.24 17.45
CA GLY A 746 8.92 -2.47 17.66
C GLY A 746 8.07 -3.74 17.80
N MET A 747 6.79 -3.74 17.40
CA MET A 747 5.91 -4.90 17.61
C MET A 747 6.46 -6.16 16.95
N ARG A 748 6.44 -7.28 17.69
CA ARG A 748 6.73 -8.62 17.19
C ARG A 748 5.71 -9.60 17.75
N LEU A 749 5.31 -10.57 16.94
CA LEU A 749 4.30 -11.54 17.35
C LEU A 749 4.95 -12.61 18.25
N ARG A 750 4.40 -12.75 19.46
CA ARG A 750 4.75 -13.79 20.42
C ARG A 750 3.49 -14.53 20.85
N GLN A 751 3.66 -15.79 21.27
CA GLN A 751 2.53 -16.66 21.64
C GLN A 751 1.93 -16.31 23.00
N ASP A 752 2.76 -15.76 23.88
CA ASP A 752 2.52 -15.65 25.31
C ASP A 752 2.49 -14.22 25.80
N VAL A 753 3.07 -13.26 25.06
CA VAL A 753 3.10 -11.83 25.41
C VAL A 753 2.76 -10.92 24.23
N PHE A 754 2.18 -9.75 24.51
CA PHE A 754 2.12 -8.63 23.55
C PHE A 754 3.43 -7.84 23.66
N TYR A 755 4.33 -8.06 22.70
CA TYR A 755 5.68 -7.49 22.70
C TYR A 755 5.77 -6.19 21.91
N LEU A 756 6.46 -5.19 22.47
CA LEU A 756 6.75 -3.89 21.85
C LEU A 756 8.19 -3.44 22.17
N ASP A 757 8.77 -2.59 21.33
CA ASP A 757 10.02 -1.85 21.60
C ASP A 757 9.91 -0.44 20.98
N PRO A 758 9.12 0.45 21.61
CA PRO A 758 8.74 1.71 20.99
C PRO A 758 9.90 2.71 20.95
N MET A 759 10.11 3.32 19.79
CA MET A 759 11.10 4.36 19.57
C MET A 759 10.49 5.55 18.83
N LEU A 760 11.05 6.75 19.05
CA LEU A 760 10.59 7.95 18.36
C LEU A 760 11.76 8.74 17.74
N PRO A 761 11.76 8.98 16.42
CA PRO A 761 12.75 9.87 15.82
C PRO A 761 12.41 11.33 16.15
N PRO A 762 13.40 12.21 16.37
CA PRO A 762 13.18 13.61 16.73
C PRO A 762 12.42 14.43 15.68
N GLN A 763 12.36 13.95 14.42
CA GLN A 763 11.63 14.58 13.33
C GLN A 763 10.10 14.47 13.46
N ILE A 764 9.59 13.71 14.44
CA ILE A 764 8.17 13.64 14.80
C ILE A 764 8.01 14.18 16.24
N PRO A 765 8.17 15.51 16.45
CA PRO A 765 8.27 16.08 17.78
C PRO A 765 6.98 15.97 18.60
N ASP A 766 5.81 15.90 17.94
CA ASP A 766 4.50 15.74 18.59
C ASP A 766 4.13 14.26 18.84
N GLY A 767 5.08 13.34 18.60
CA GLY A 767 4.87 11.91 18.71
C GLY A 767 3.91 11.33 17.67
N LEU A 768 3.46 10.11 17.89
CA LEU A 768 2.43 9.46 17.08
C LEU A 768 1.61 8.46 17.90
N VAL A 769 0.44 8.10 17.39
CA VAL A 769 -0.46 7.13 18.04
C VAL A 769 -0.85 6.05 17.04
N ILE A 770 -0.47 4.82 17.34
CA ILE A 770 -0.96 3.64 16.63
C ILE A 770 -2.18 3.14 17.37
N LYS A 771 -3.33 3.27 16.73
CA LYS A 771 -4.62 2.95 17.31
C LYS A 771 -5.01 1.53 16.94
N GLY A 772 -5.40 0.74 17.94
CA GLY A 772 -6.12 -0.51 17.72
C GLY A 772 -5.27 -1.72 17.33
N LEU A 773 -3.99 -1.77 17.67
CA LEU A 773 -3.15 -2.97 17.48
C LEU A 773 -3.80 -4.19 18.14
N LYS A 774 -3.86 -5.30 17.41
CA LYS A 774 -4.55 -6.53 17.82
C LYS A 774 -3.56 -7.58 18.27
N TRP A 775 -3.91 -8.27 19.36
CA TRP A 775 -3.23 -9.47 19.81
C TRP A 775 -4.18 -10.32 20.65
N GLN A 776 -4.42 -11.55 20.21
CA GLN A 776 -5.22 -12.59 20.86
C GLN A 776 -6.59 -12.11 21.34
N GLY A 777 -7.29 -11.35 20.49
CA GLY A 777 -8.62 -10.78 20.76
C GLY A 777 -8.60 -9.47 21.58
N ALA A 778 -7.45 -9.07 22.13
CA ALA A 778 -7.28 -7.75 22.75
C ALA A 778 -6.91 -6.68 21.72
N SER A 779 -7.15 -5.41 22.09
CA SER A 779 -6.83 -4.26 21.25
C SER A 779 -6.12 -3.18 22.07
N PHE A 780 -5.06 -2.59 21.51
CA PHE A 780 -4.21 -1.63 22.20
C PHE A 780 -4.06 -0.32 21.40
N ASP A 781 -4.05 0.80 22.10
CA ASP A 781 -3.56 2.07 21.58
C ASP A 781 -2.15 2.32 22.12
N VAL A 782 -1.21 2.61 21.22
CA VAL A 782 0.19 2.87 21.57
C VAL A 782 0.51 4.31 21.19
N SER A 783 0.57 5.19 22.18
CA SER A 783 0.90 6.60 22.05
C SER A 783 2.39 6.79 22.35
N ILE A 784 3.20 6.94 21.31
CA ILE A 784 4.66 7.14 21.41
C ILE A 784 4.93 8.64 21.46
N GLN A 785 5.33 9.15 22.63
CA GLN A 785 5.67 10.56 22.85
C GLN A 785 7.18 10.73 23.13
N PRO A 786 7.74 11.95 23.03
CA PRO A 786 9.17 12.20 23.16
C PRO A 786 9.84 11.59 24.40
N GLU A 787 9.18 11.66 25.55
CA GLU A 787 9.70 11.15 26.83
C GLU A 787 9.17 9.74 27.13
N ASN A 788 7.86 9.54 26.98
CA ASN A 788 7.19 8.32 27.43
C ASN A 788 6.27 7.74 26.34
N THR A 789 6.18 6.42 26.27
CA THR A 789 5.17 5.71 25.48
C THR A 789 4.08 5.20 26.41
N THR A 790 2.82 5.49 26.07
CA THR A 790 1.65 4.97 26.78
C THR A 790 0.99 3.87 25.96
N ILE A 791 0.87 2.67 26.55
CA ILE A 791 0.20 1.51 25.98
C ILE A 791 -1.11 1.34 26.72
N THR A 792 -2.22 1.64 26.05
CA THR A 792 -3.58 1.54 26.62
C THR A 792 -4.27 0.31 26.08
N ARG A 793 -4.73 -0.59 26.94
CA ARG A 793 -5.62 -1.66 26.50
C ARG A 793 -7.05 -1.13 26.39
N ARG A 794 -7.63 -1.18 25.18
CA ARG A 794 -9.00 -0.68 24.95
C ARG A 794 -10.04 -1.47 25.75
N LYS A 795 -11.13 -0.77 26.09
CA LYS A 795 -12.35 -1.38 26.63
C LYS A 795 -13.35 -1.62 25.52
N LEU A 796 -13.51 -2.87 25.11
CA LEU A 796 -14.33 -3.26 23.97
C LEU A 796 -15.72 -3.75 24.39
N GLY A 797 -15.93 -4.04 25.69
CA GLY A 797 -17.17 -4.61 26.22
C GLY A 797 -17.35 -6.08 25.85
N LEU A 798 -16.26 -6.79 25.53
CA LEU A 798 -16.29 -8.19 25.10
C LEU A 798 -16.11 -9.12 26.31
N PRO A 799 -16.65 -10.36 26.28
CA PRO A 799 -16.52 -11.32 27.40
C PRO A 799 -15.07 -11.59 27.84
N HIS A 800 -14.12 -11.51 26.92
CA HIS A 800 -12.69 -11.74 27.17
C HIS A 800 -11.94 -10.50 27.73
N ASP A 801 -12.60 -9.34 27.87
CA ASP A 801 -11.98 -8.12 28.45
C ASP A 801 -11.57 -8.29 29.92
N ASN A 802 -12.16 -9.26 30.63
CA ASN A 802 -11.91 -9.50 32.05
C ASN A 802 -10.57 -10.20 32.35
N VAL A 803 -9.90 -10.77 31.34
CA VAL A 803 -8.61 -11.46 31.50
C VAL A 803 -7.48 -10.47 31.22
N ALA A 804 -6.56 -10.28 32.16
CA ALA A 804 -5.39 -9.41 31.96
C ALA A 804 -4.47 -9.97 30.86
N VAL A 805 -3.88 -9.08 30.05
CA VAL A 805 -2.95 -9.45 28.97
C VAL A 805 -1.51 -9.16 29.42
N PRO A 806 -0.58 -10.12 29.29
CA PRO A 806 0.83 -9.83 29.50
C PRO A 806 1.39 -8.97 28.37
N VAL A 807 2.00 -7.85 28.73
CA VAL A 807 2.68 -6.90 27.85
C VAL A 807 4.16 -6.89 28.20
N GLN A 808 5.02 -7.01 27.21
CA GLN A 808 6.48 -6.93 27.37
C GLN A 808 7.01 -5.77 26.53
N VAL A 809 7.93 -4.98 27.11
CA VAL A 809 8.52 -3.82 26.43
C VAL A 809 10.05 -3.88 26.46
N GLY A 810 10.68 -3.58 25.32
CA GLY A 810 12.13 -3.46 25.14
C GLY A 810 12.77 -4.69 24.49
N ASP A 811 13.99 -4.54 23.97
CA ASP A 811 14.69 -5.57 23.18
C ASP A 811 14.83 -6.92 23.91
N GLU A 812 14.27 -8.00 23.32
CA GLU A 812 14.40 -9.38 23.81
C GLU A 812 15.85 -9.82 24.03
N HIS A 813 16.80 -9.21 23.31
CA HIS A 813 18.20 -9.60 23.28
C HIS A 813 19.14 -8.71 24.08
N THR A 814 18.68 -7.57 24.60
CA THR A 814 19.48 -6.78 25.55
C THR A 814 19.29 -7.29 26.97
N ASP A 815 20.37 -7.28 27.74
CA ASP A 815 20.43 -7.67 29.15
C ASP A 815 19.81 -6.57 30.07
N ASN A 816 18.74 -5.93 29.60
CA ASN A 816 18.12 -4.81 30.27
C ASN A 816 17.31 -5.32 31.48
N ARG A 817 17.61 -4.76 32.66
CA ARG A 817 17.13 -5.23 33.97
C ARG A 817 15.62 -5.06 34.21
N ASP A 818 14.88 -4.60 33.20
CA ASP A 818 13.44 -4.33 33.23
C ASP A 818 12.61 -5.28 32.34
N LYS A 819 13.12 -6.48 32.02
CA LYS A 819 12.32 -7.59 31.43
C LYS A 819 11.21 -8.05 32.39
N LYS A 820 10.17 -7.25 32.58
CA LYS A 820 9.00 -7.55 33.39
C LYS A 820 7.79 -7.64 32.48
N ASN A 821 7.09 -8.77 32.57
CA ASN A 821 5.77 -8.89 31.97
C ASN A 821 4.80 -8.05 32.80
N HIS A 822 4.17 -7.06 32.17
CA HIS A 822 3.14 -6.23 32.76
C HIS A 822 1.78 -6.83 32.45
N MET A 823 0.98 -7.16 33.47
CA MET A 823 -0.37 -7.68 33.26
C MET A 823 -1.35 -6.51 33.14
N LEU A 824 -1.84 -6.24 31.94
CA LEU A 824 -2.69 -5.09 31.63
C LEU A 824 -4.16 -5.51 31.49
N LYS A 825 -5.03 -5.00 32.36
CA LYS A 825 -6.48 -5.20 32.26
C LYS A 825 -7.10 -4.25 31.24
N SER A 826 -8.32 -4.54 30.85
CA SER A 826 -9.06 -3.68 29.94
C SER A 826 -9.28 -2.28 30.55
N GLY A 827 -8.93 -1.24 29.79
CA GLY A 827 -8.98 0.15 30.21
C GLY A 827 -7.78 0.64 31.02
N GLU A 828 -6.79 -0.20 31.30
CA GLU A 828 -5.56 0.21 32.00
C GLU A 828 -4.49 0.68 31.01
N ASP A 829 -3.64 1.59 31.52
CA ASP A 829 -2.49 2.15 30.84
C ASP A 829 -1.19 1.61 31.42
N LEU A 830 -0.23 1.30 30.55
CA LEU A 830 1.16 1.06 30.88
C LEU A 830 1.99 2.20 30.29
N VAL A 831 2.71 2.94 31.14
CA VAL A 831 3.62 4.01 30.72
C VAL A 831 5.05 3.52 30.87
N VAL A 832 5.83 3.64 29.81
CA VAL A 832 7.25 3.26 29.72
C VAL A 832 8.05 4.41 29.11
N SER A 833 9.36 4.45 29.35
CA SER A 833 10.24 5.41 28.67
C SER A 833 10.30 5.11 27.17
N THR A 834 10.25 6.15 26.33
CA THR A 834 10.40 5.99 24.87
C THR A 834 11.88 5.87 24.51
N ARG A 835 12.24 4.91 23.64
CA ARG A 835 13.63 4.80 23.14
C ARG A 835 13.96 5.96 22.19
N ARG A 836 15.03 6.69 22.49
CA ARG A 836 15.47 7.90 21.76
C ARG A 836 16.96 7.82 21.38
N PRO A 837 17.34 7.01 20.37
CA PRO A 837 18.75 6.73 20.05
C PRO A 837 19.63 7.96 19.83
N HIS A 838 19.10 9.03 19.23
CA HIS A 838 19.81 10.31 19.07
C HIS A 838 20.30 10.99 20.37
N LEU A 839 19.82 10.60 21.57
CA LEU A 839 20.25 11.15 22.86
C LEU A 839 21.28 10.28 23.60
N GLU A 840 21.45 9.02 23.22
CA GLU A 840 22.09 7.97 24.04
C GLU A 840 23.61 7.82 23.83
N SER A 841 24.22 8.52 22.86
CA SER A 841 25.62 8.28 22.45
C SER A 841 26.60 9.41 22.80
N SER A 842 27.87 9.05 22.99
CA SER A 842 28.97 10.04 23.12
C SER A 842 29.21 10.82 21.81
N SER A 843 28.91 10.20 20.67
CA SER A 843 28.93 10.85 19.36
C SER A 843 27.87 11.94 19.25
N ALA A 844 26.69 11.78 19.83
CA ALA A 844 25.66 12.84 19.90
C ALA A 844 26.14 14.09 20.67
N LYS A 845 27.02 13.90 21.67
CA LYS A 845 27.61 15.03 22.40
C LYS A 845 28.73 15.74 21.61
N ARG A 846 29.35 15.03 20.66
CA ARG A 846 30.46 15.55 19.84
C ARG A 846 29.98 16.15 18.52
N ASN A 847 28.95 15.58 17.90
CA ASN A 847 28.35 16.11 16.67
C ASN A 847 27.10 16.93 17.02
N LYS A 848 27.25 18.26 17.04
CA LYS A 848 26.14 19.20 17.29
C LYS A 848 25.08 19.19 16.19
N ALA A 849 25.42 18.74 14.99
CA ALA A 849 24.51 18.64 13.85
C ALA A 849 23.56 17.44 13.94
N LEU A 850 23.88 16.43 14.75
CA LEU A 850 23.19 15.15 14.76
C LEU A 850 21.68 15.32 14.97
N CYS A 851 20.91 14.85 13.99
CA CYS A 851 19.45 14.88 13.93
C CYS A 851 18.82 16.27 14.04
N LYS A 852 19.60 17.32 13.76
CA LYS A 852 19.10 18.70 13.72
C LYS A 852 18.30 18.96 12.44
N LYS A 853 17.56 20.07 12.47
CA LYS A 853 16.76 20.49 11.31
C LYS A 853 17.69 20.95 10.20
N VAL A 854 17.43 20.47 8.99
CA VAL A 854 18.19 20.84 7.78
C VAL A 854 17.25 21.46 6.75
N THR A 855 17.69 22.54 6.11
CA THR A 855 17.00 23.16 4.96
C THR A 855 17.96 23.27 3.79
N ALA A 856 17.54 22.91 2.58
CA ALA A 856 18.32 23.11 1.35
C ALA A 856 17.81 24.32 0.57
N ASP A 857 18.73 25.07 -0.04
CA ASP A 857 18.41 26.36 -0.69
C ASP A 857 17.75 26.21 -2.08
N ASP A 858 17.99 25.09 -2.78
CA ASP A 858 17.45 24.81 -4.13
C ASP A 858 16.30 23.79 -4.15
N GLY A 859 16.00 23.15 -3.00
CA GLY A 859 14.92 22.18 -2.85
C GLY A 859 15.01 20.93 -3.75
N SER A 860 16.11 20.72 -4.47
CA SER A 860 16.21 19.70 -5.52
C SER A 860 17.30 18.68 -5.21
N TRP A 861 16.90 17.45 -4.89
CA TRP A 861 17.80 16.33 -4.59
C TRP A 861 17.40 15.09 -5.38
N SER A 862 18.35 14.18 -5.58
CA SER A 862 18.08 12.86 -6.16
C SER A 862 17.12 12.07 -5.27
N PHE A 863 16.31 11.20 -5.85
CA PHE A 863 15.29 10.43 -5.12
C PHE A 863 15.85 9.72 -3.88
N GLY A 864 15.19 9.96 -2.73
CA GLY A 864 15.60 9.38 -1.45
C GLY A 864 16.89 9.95 -0.85
N ARG A 865 17.58 10.90 -1.50
CA ARG A 865 18.89 11.41 -1.05
C ARG A 865 18.78 12.78 -0.41
N TYR A 866 18.07 12.82 0.71
CA TYR A 866 17.66 14.04 1.41
C TYR A 866 18.81 14.78 2.08
N PRO A 867 18.72 16.12 2.21
CA PRO A 867 19.65 16.92 3.03
C PRO A 867 19.80 16.42 4.47
N LEU A 868 18.71 15.96 5.10
CA LEU A 868 18.75 15.43 6.46
C LEU A 868 19.62 14.17 6.61
N SER A 869 19.85 13.42 5.52
CA SER A 869 20.72 12.25 5.54
C SER A 869 22.13 12.62 5.98
N ALA A 870 22.59 13.84 5.63
CA ALA A 870 23.91 14.33 6.01
C ALA A 870 24.07 14.60 7.51
N VAL A 871 23.02 14.47 8.32
CA VAL A 871 23.09 14.68 9.77
C VAL A 871 22.36 13.59 10.56
N ASP A 872 21.97 12.48 9.93
CA ASP A 872 21.14 11.47 10.60
C ASP A 872 21.94 10.46 11.44
N GLY A 873 23.27 10.56 11.43
CA GLY A 873 24.19 9.69 12.15
C GLY A 873 24.55 8.39 11.43
N SER A 874 24.06 8.17 10.20
CA SER A 874 24.42 7.03 9.36
C SER A 874 25.43 7.42 8.30
N ASN A 875 26.41 6.56 8.06
CA ASN A 875 27.32 6.71 6.92
C ASN A 875 26.73 6.12 5.63
N ALA A 876 25.62 5.37 5.72
CA ALA A 876 25.04 4.62 4.62
C ALA A 876 23.87 5.35 3.93
N THR A 877 23.34 6.40 4.56
CA THR A 877 22.44 7.38 3.93
C THR A 877 23.27 8.54 3.39
N VAL A 878 22.76 9.25 2.39
CA VAL A 878 23.49 10.35 1.72
C VAL A 878 22.52 11.43 1.27
N TRP A 879 22.92 12.69 1.42
CA TRP A 879 22.37 13.81 0.67
C TRP A 879 23.02 13.86 -0.70
N GLN A 880 22.24 14.07 -1.76
CA GLN A 880 22.76 14.31 -3.10
C GLN A 880 21.88 15.32 -3.85
N PRO A 881 22.41 16.50 -4.21
CA PRO A 881 21.71 17.44 -5.08
C PRO A 881 21.44 16.85 -6.46
N LEU A 882 20.36 17.29 -7.09
CA LEU A 882 19.95 16.77 -8.40
C LEU A 882 20.93 17.13 -9.53
N ASN A 883 21.57 18.31 -9.45
CA ASN A 883 22.42 18.85 -10.52
C ASN A 883 23.85 19.09 -10.04
N ALA A 884 24.84 18.70 -10.85
CA ALA A 884 26.26 18.95 -10.59
C ALA A 884 26.72 20.39 -10.88
N ASP A 885 26.08 21.04 -11.85
CA ASP A 885 26.54 22.31 -12.44
C ASP A 885 26.22 23.53 -11.57
N THR A 886 25.20 23.42 -10.72
CA THR A 886 24.76 24.49 -9.82
C THR A 886 25.31 24.27 -8.41
N PRO A 887 25.85 25.31 -7.74
CA PRO A 887 26.16 25.21 -6.32
C PRO A 887 24.91 24.83 -5.53
N ALA A 888 25.00 23.75 -4.76
CA ALA A 888 23.95 23.32 -3.86
C ALA A 888 24.36 23.62 -2.42
N SER A 889 23.40 23.93 -1.57
CA SER A 889 23.66 24.23 -0.17
C SER A 889 22.59 23.69 0.76
N MET A 890 23.06 23.28 1.93
CA MET A 890 22.21 22.92 3.06
C MET A 890 22.61 23.73 4.29
N THR A 891 21.62 24.14 5.06
CA THR A 891 21.79 24.85 6.33
C THR A 891 21.29 23.95 7.46
N VAL A 892 22.18 23.66 8.41
CA VAL A 892 21.87 22.97 9.65
C VAL A 892 21.53 24.01 10.71
N ASP A 893 20.33 23.91 11.27
CA ASP A 893 19.86 24.73 12.39
C ASP A 893 20.10 23.97 13.70
N LEU A 894 21.08 24.43 14.48
CA LEU A 894 21.47 23.79 15.74
C LEU A 894 20.43 23.99 16.86
N GLY A 895 19.44 24.86 16.65
CA GLY A 895 18.43 25.24 17.64
C GLY A 895 18.91 26.35 18.56
N ASP A 896 20.01 26.13 19.27
CA ASP A 896 20.66 27.09 20.17
C ASP A 896 22.02 27.55 19.63
N THR A 897 22.56 28.64 20.17
CA THR A 897 23.94 29.06 19.87
C THR A 897 24.93 28.09 20.52
N HIS A 898 25.89 27.61 19.73
CA HIS A 898 26.95 26.72 20.20
C HIS A 898 28.34 27.19 19.79
N ASP A 899 29.31 26.88 20.63
CA ASP A 899 30.74 26.97 20.35
C ASP A 899 31.16 25.93 19.31
N VAL A 900 31.42 26.36 18.07
CA VAL A 900 31.87 25.52 16.96
C VAL A 900 33.39 25.58 16.84
N SER A 901 34.04 24.44 16.99
CA SER A 901 35.50 24.28 16.97
C SER A 901 36.04 23.75 15.63
N GLY A 902 35.20 23.10 14.84
CA GLY A 902 35.59 22.46 13.59
C GLY A 902 34.47 21.67 12.93
N PHE A 903 34.81 20.99 11.83
CA PHE A 903 33.88 20.22 11.03
C PHE A 903 34.50 18.90 10.54
N ILE A 904 33.67 17.87 10.42
CA ILE A 904 34.02 16.62 9.75
C ILE A 904 32.97 16.36 8.68
N ILE A 905 33.40 16.16 7.43
CA ILE A 905 32.53 15.81 6.31
C ILE A 905 32.90 14.42 5.82
N ASN A 906 31.94 13.50 5.83
CA ASN A 906 31.98 12.26 5.06
C ASN A 906 31.25 12.50 3.73
N TRP A 907 31.99 12.50 2.64
CA TRP A 907 31.49 12.78 1.29
C TRP A 907 30.82 11.58 0.59
N GLY A 908 30.80 10.38 1.20
CA GLY A 908 30.30 9.18 0.51
C GLY A 908 31.11 8.84 -0.74
N THR A 909 30.44 8.30 -1.77
CA THR A 909 31.06 7.76 -2.99
C THR A 909 31.40 8.79 -4.06
N SER A 910 30.73 9.95 -4.06
CA SER A 910 30.89 11.00 -5.08
C SER A 910 31.23 12.36 -4.44
N PRO A 911 32.49 12.62 -4.06
CA PRO A 911 32.85 13.84 -3.34
C PRO A 911 32.71 15.12 -4.15
N ALA A 912 32.47 16.26 -3.50
CA ALA A 912 32.39 17.55 -4.19
C ALA A 912 33.74 17.96 -4.79
N LYS A 913 33.79 18.87 -5.77
CA LYS A 913 35.07 19.45 -6.23
C LYS A 913 35.58 20.49 -5.24
N THR A 914 34.69 21.38 -4.81
CA THR A 914 34.98 22.40 -3.78
C THR A 914 33.81 22.53 -2.82
N PHE A 915 34.09 23.07 -1.64
CA PHE A 915 33.06 23.36 -0.65
C PHE A 915 33.39 24.64 0.13
N THR A 916 32.36 25.21 0.74
CA THR A 916 32.44 26.40 1.57
C THR A 916 31.50 26.26 2.76
N ILE A 917 31.96 26.65 3.94
CA ILE A 917 31.14 26.64 5.16
C ILE A 917 30.94 28.06 5.65
N TYR A 918 29.70 28.39 5.99
CA TYR A 918 29.31 29.68 6.55
C TYR A 918 28.66 29.51 7.93
N SER A 919 28.87 30.50 8.80
CA SER A 919 27.98 30.80 9.92
C SER A 919 27.19 32.04 9.53
N ASP A 920 25.88 31.90 9.33
CA ASP A 920 25.04 32.91 8.68
C ASP A 920 25.64 33.39 7.34
N GLU A 921 26.02 34.67 7.24
CA GLU A 921 26.67 35.24 6.05
C GLU A 921 28.21 35.22 6.13
N THR A 922 28.77 34.86 7.29
CA THR A 922 30.22 34.87 7.51
C THR A 922 30.85 33.57 7.01
N LYS A 923 31.74 33.68 6.02
CA LYS A 923 32.51 32.55 5.51
C LYS A 923 33.54 32.09 6.53
N LEU A 924 33.39 30.87 7.02
CA LEU A 924 34.32 30.26 7.98
C LEU A 924 35.46 29.51 7.29
N TYR A 925 35.14 28.81 6.20
CA TYR A 925 36.10 27.93 5.53
C TYR A 925 35.77 27.77 4.04
N GLU A 926 36.79 27.62 3.19
CA GLU A 926 36.65 27.32 1.77
C GLU A 926 37.85 26.51 1.29
N ASN A 927 37.62 25.37 0.61
CA ASN A 927 38.71 24.56 0.08
C ASN A 927 38.26 23.64 -1.07
N LYS A 928 39.26 23.06 -1.75
CA LYS A 928 39.07 21.92 -2.67
C LYS A 928 39.00 20.63 -1.87
N VAL A 929 38.12 19.70 -2.26
CA VAL A 929 38.02 18.39 -1.61
C VAL A 929 39.12 17.48 -2.12
N LYS A 930 39.91 16.91 -1.21
CA LYS A 930 40.89 15.87 -1.52
C LYS A 930 40.24 14.50 -1.36
N ILE A 931 40.48 13.60 -2.31
CA ILE A 931 40.03 12.20 -2.23
C ILE A 931 40.94 11.48 -1.22
N SER A 932 40.41 11.19 -0.02
CA SER A 932 41.14 10.49 1.04
C SER A 932 41.06 8.96 0.93
N ALA A 933 40.04 8.45 0.22
CA ALA A 933 39.81 7.02 -0.02
C ALA A 933 39.72 6.78 -1.54
N PRO A 934 40.86 6.78 -2.26
CA PRO A 934 40.86 6.66 -3.71
C PRO A 934 40.34 5.29 -4.16
N TYR A 935 39.63 5.28 -5.28
CA TYR A 935 39.17 4.05 -5.93
C TYR A 935 40.35 3.10 -6.16
N ASN A 936 40.18 1.84 -5.75
CA ASN A 936 41.18 0.80 -5.93
C ASN A 936 40.54 -0.42 -6.60
N PRO A 937 40.81 -0.65 -7.91
CA PRO A 937 40.19 -1.74 -8.67
C PRO A 937 40.56 -3.12 -8.11
N LYS A 938 41.71 -3.27 -7.43
CA LYS A 938 42.10 -4.56 -6.84
C LYS A 938 41.22 -4.98 -5.66
N THR A 939 40.55 -4.02 -5.02
CA THR A 939 39.72 -4.25 -3.83
C THR A 939 38.24 -3.99 -4.09
N VAL A 940 37.85 -3.80 -5.36
CA VAL A 940 36.45 -3.53 -5.71
C VAL A 940 35.59 -4.78 -5.51
N HIS A 941 36.14 -5.97 -5.78
CA HIS A 941 35.44 -7.24 -5.58
C HIS A 941 35.48 -7.76 -4.13
N GLU A 942 36.12 -7.05 -3.20
CA GLU A 942 36.10 -7.43 -1.78
C GLU A 942 34.80 -6.98 -1.11
N VAL A 943 34.07 -7.92 -0.52
CA VAL A 943 32.88 -7.60 0.31
C VAL A 943 33.33 -6.97 1.62
N LYS A 944 33.15 -5.66 1.74
CA LYS A 944 33.44 -4.85 2.93
C LYS A 944 32.68 -3.54 2.89
N ILE A 945 32.40 -2.98 4.07
CA ILE A 945 31.96 -1.59 4.21
C ILE A 945 33.11 -0.68 3.75
N ARG A 946 32.84 0.23 2.82
CA ARG A 946 33.87 1.14 2.29
C ARG A 946 33.90 2.40 3.14
N GLN A 947 35.11 2.87 3.46
CA GLN A 947 35.24 4.18 4.08
C GLN A 947 34.96 5.26 3.03
N GLY A 948 34.06 6.18 3.37
CA GLY A 948 33.81 7.36 2.55
C GLY A 948 35.02 8.31 2.53
N ASN A 949 34.99 9.26 1.59
CA ASN A 949 36.02 10.30 1.54
C ASN A 949 35.79 11.28 2.69
N MET A 950 36.83 11.53 3.49
CA MET A 950 36.74 12.33 4.70
C MET A 950 37.44 13.66 4.51
N THR A 951 36.84 14.72 5.04
CA THR A 951 37.50 16.01 5.23
C THR A 951 37.28 16.45 6.66
N GLU A 952 38.37 16.59 7.41
CA GLU A 952 38.38 17.11 8.77
C GLU A 952 39.05 18.48 8.78
N MET A 953 38.49 19.41 9.54
CA MET A 953 39.01 20.76 9.67
C MET A 953 38.77 21.31 11.08
N GLU A 954 39.80 21.94 11.62
CA GLU A 954 39.72 22.72 12.87
C GLU A 954 39.70 24.21 12.51
N LEU A 955 38.84 24.97 13.20
CA LEU A 955 38.82 26.41 13.06
C LEU A 955 39.97 27.03 13.86
N PRO A 956 40.60 28.12 13.37
CA PRO A 956 41.67 28.80 14.12
C PRO A 956 41.23 29.30 15.49
N GLN A 957 39.94 29.63 15.62
CA GLN A 957 39.27 30.01 16.86
C GLN A 957 37.85 29.45 16.83
N THR A 958 37.33 29.11 18.00
CA THR A 958 35.92 28.72 18.16
C THR A 958 35.01 29.88 17.74
N VAL A 959 33.96 29.56 17.00
CA VAL A 959 32.94 30.53 16.57
C VAL A 959 31.60 30.15 17.18
N GLU A 960 30.92 31.12 17.79
CA GLU A 960 29.54 30.95 18.22
C GLU A 960 28.62 30.96 17.00
N ALA A 961 27.87 29.88 16.80
CA ALA A 961 26.94 29.76 15.68
C ALA A 961 25.66 29.06 16.10
N GLN A 962 24.53 29.52 15.57
CA GLN A 962 23.25 28.82 15.64
C GLN A 962 22.95 28.08 14.33
N LYS A 963 23.38 28.64 13.19
CA LYS A 963 23.16 28.06 11.86
C LYS A 963 24.48 27.93 11.12
N ILE A 964 24.71 26.73 10.59
CA ILE A 964 25.87 26.43 9.77
C ILE A 964 25.40 26.02 8.38
N ARG A 965 25.88 26.72 7.35
CA ARG A 965 25.56 26.41 5.96
C ARG A 965 26.75 25.79 5.25
N LEU A 966 26.56 24.59 4.70
CA LEU A 966 27.50 23.91 3.80
C LEU A 966 27.08 24.18 2.35
N VAL A 967 27.98 24.76 1.56
CA VAL A 967 27.83 24.94 0.11
C VAL A 967 28.80 24.02 -0.61
N ILE A 968 28.31 23.22 -1.55
CA ILE A 968 29.10 22.26 -2.35
C ILE A 968 29.01 22.60 -3.83
N ARG A 969 30.10 22.37 -4.57
CA ARG A 969 30.18 22.65 -6.02
C ARG A 969 30.86 21.54 -6.78
N GLY A 970 30.20 21.10 -7.86
CA GLY A 970 30.68 20.04 -8.75
C GLY A 970 30.78 18.68 -8.07
N THR A 971 30.98 17.64 -8.87
CA THR A 971 31.18 16.26 -8.40
C THR A 971 32.48 15.67 -8.91
N GLN A 972 33.16 14.88 -8.09
CA GLN A 972 34.31 14.04 -8.45
C GLN A 972 33.90 12.57 -8.69
N GLY A 973 32.59 12.25 -8.61
CA GLY A 973 32.05 10.92 -8.88
C GLY A 973 31.91 10.59 -10.36
N GLU A 974 31.57 9.35 -10.70
CA GLU A 974 31.44 8.92 -12.11
C GLU A 974 30.23 9.55 -12.81
N GLU A 975 29.10 9.68 -12.10
CA GLU A 975 27.87 10.31 -12.59
C GLU A 975 27.99 11.85 -12.58
N GLN A 976 28.68 12.40 -13.59
CA GLN A 976 28.98 13.83 -13.67
C GLN A 976 27.76 14.76 -13.79
N HIS A 977 26.56 14.23 -14.04
CA HIS A 977 25.33 15.01 -14.13
C HIS A 977 24.66 15.25 -12.75
N LEU A 978 24.86 14.35 -11.79
CA LEU A 978 24.33 14.49 -10.43
C LEU A 978 25.28 15.27 -9.52
N GLY A 979 24.72 15.93 -8.50
CA GLY A 979 25.49 16.58 -7.46
C GLY A 979 26.38 15.62 -6.67
N ALA A 980 27.28 16.21 -5.87
CA ALA A 980 28.11 15.44 -4.96
C ALA A 980 27.32 14.88 -3.78
N THR A 981 27.79 13.76 -3.23
CA THR A 981 27.19 13.14 -2.06
C THR A 981 27.76 13.71 -0.76
N VAL A 982 26.94 13.76 0.28
CA VAL A 982 27.36 14.00 1.66
C VAL A 982 26.65 12.97 2.54
N ALA A 983 27.42 12.02 3.07
CA ALA A 983 26.92 11.00 3.99
C ALA A 983 26.77 11.54 5.41
N GLU A 984 27.76 12.31 5.89
CA GLU A 984 27.71 12.92 7.21
C GLU A 984 28.40 14.28 7.21
N PHE A 985 27.82 15.24 7.92
CA PHE A 985 28.33 16.57 8.15
C PHE A 985 28.27 16.86 9.65
N ALA A 986 29.36 16.52 10.34
CA ALA A 986 29.47 16.73 11.76
C ALA A 986 30.02 18.12 12.08
N ILE A 987 29.35 18.79 13.03
CA ILE A 987 29.74 20.10 13.58
C ILE A 987 30.27 19.86 15.00
N LEU A 988 31.54 20.21 15.26
CA LEU A 988 32.27 19.86 16.50
C LEU A 988 32.16 20.92 17.60
#